data_AF-A0A378Q6W1-F1
#
_entry.id   AF-A0A378Q6W1-F1
#
_cell.length_a   1.000
_cell.length_b   1.000
_cell.length_c   1.000
_cell.angle_alpha   90.00
_cell.angle_beta   90.00
_cell.angle_gamma   90.00
#
_symmetry.space_group_name_H-M   'P 1'
#
loop_
_entity.id
_entity.type
_entity.pdbx_description
1 polymer ?
#
loop_
_entity_poly.entity_id
_entity_poly.type
_entity_poly.pdbx_seq_one_letter_code
_entity_poly.pdbx_strand_id
1 'polypeptide(L)'
;MSFEKKFTFIDLFAGIGGFHLALASLGGECVFASEKDRFARQTYQHNFDTSKFVFNDDIRKLSPHQVPDHDILCAGFPCQPFSQAGLKKGFSDGADSERGNLFFCILDILEAKQPNAFILENVRHLVNHDDGRTFEIILTLLKKAGYTVYYQVLKASDYNIPQHRPRVFIVGFKNADNLPRFIFPPKLPLTYTMSDVFGEPCEKDIGFTLRVGGKGSGIDDRRNWEFYRVGGEVKRIGVTESKKMMAIPDSYEFPVSKTQAMKQLGNSVCVEVVRQVAQSVVGYLQHHDMHFYPKSTQKHSPMINNSMINSHIIKRNKGELSEVYALCKVIFEQIIPYGDINAHATADSIQVLKIHTNQSLIDLQQTQFTVVKNDKQTNYQLADFLTQAELDQILADIKAGKSTFSSTILDQKIAILGETKTKGTSLEKGDISLSFLDNKQLFSEQQTSIKSFLGNSPTLLNASQATNFIYEIQGISANDIDVINAIESRSKIKDRLQKIYELGGYLSFRSCENPTYESTLRKVDSQMPEILAQALLAFFAKRMDNKLSSFPSSQISDTAKAEQITCRLKDFVKSTILGIFPTHAWNGDLTANSILLVNENGELIFYHTNQDAVLKAFFYQHTFFDTPSSTRHRFGSVYFENGKFYFKLNLQLRLAQ
;
A
#
# COMPACT_ATOMS: atom_id res chain seq x y z
N MET A 1 0.11 36.98 6.99
CA MET A 1 0.54 36.34 8.24
C MET A 1 0.88 34.88 7.94
N SER A 2 2.13 34.46 8.15
CA SER A 2 2.53 33.06 7.95
C SER A 2 1.99 32.22 9.11
N PHE A 3 1.04 31.35 8.85
CA PHE A 3 0.58 30.38 9.85
C PHE A 3 1.70 29.38 10.14
N GLU A 4 2.04 29.24 11.41
CA GLU A 4 3.03 28.27 11.87
C GLU A 4 2.49 26.86 11.60
N LYS A 5 3.26 26.05 10.85
CA LYS A 5 2.86 24.71 10.38
C LYS A 5 2.57 23.78 11.57
N LYS A 6 1.39 23.14 11.58
CA LYS A 6 0.98 22.24 12.68
C LYS A 6 1.07 20.75 12.33
N PHE A 7 0.75 20.38 11.10
CA PHE A 7 0.78 19.00 10.60
C PHE A 7 0.77 18.98 9.06
N THR A 8 1.06 17.83 8.47
CA THR A 8 1.04 17.58 7.03
C THR A 8 -0.10 16.63 6.64
N PHE A 9 -0.63 16.78 5.43
CA PHE A 9 -1.67 15.88 4.93
C PHE A 9 -1.58 15.64 3.42
N ILE A 10 -2.26 14.59 2.96
CA ILE A 10 -2.45 14.32 1.53
C ILE A 10 -3.94 14.28 1.16
N ASP A 11 -4.25 14.68 -0.07
CA ASP A 11 -5.62 14.80 -0.58
C ASP A 11 -5.83 13.89 -1.80
N LEU A 12 -6.33 12.67 -1.57
CA LEU A 12 -6.60 11.69 -2.61
C LEU A 12 -8.03 11.82 -3.14
N PHE A 13 -8.20 11.67 -4.45
CA PHE A 13 -9.48 11.93 -5.13
C PHE A 13 -9.93 13.36 -4.86
N ALA A 14 -8.98 14.29 -5.04
CA ALA A 14 -9.03 15.62 -4.46
C ALA A 14 -10.23 16.45 -4.96
N GLY A 15 -10.73 16.17 -6.17
CA GLY A 15 -11.79 16.92 -6.80
C GLY A 15 -11.43 18.40 -6.88
N ILE A 16 -12.20 19.22 -6.17
CA ILE A 16 -11.96 20.67 -6.05
C ILE A 16 -11.30 21.06 -4.71
N GLY A 17 -10.74 20.10 -3.97
CA GLY A 17 -9.98 20.37 -2.74
C GLY A 17 -10.83 20.71 -1.53
N GLY A 18 -11.99 20.07 -1.37
CA GLY A 18 -12.81 20.25 -0.16
C GLY A 18 -12.09 19.80 1.12
N PHE A 19 -11.31 18.71 1.05
CA PHE A 19 -10.41 18.32 2.15
C PHE A 19 -9.27 19.33 2.32
N HIS A 20 -8.65 19.77 1.23
CA HIS A 20 -7.60 20.79 1.27
C HIS A 20 -8.05 22.04 2.02
N LEU A 21 -9.20 22.64 1.66
CA LEU A 21 -9.75 23.83 2.33
C LEU A 21 -9.92 23.61 3.83
N ALA A 22 -10.53 22.48 4.21
CA ALA A 22 -10.81 22.16 5.59
C ALA A 22 -9.54 22.00 6.42
N LEU A 23 -8.58 21.20 5.97
CA LEU A 23 -7.34 20.93 6.73
C LEU A 23 -6.39 22.13 6.72
N ALA A 24 -6.28 22.86 5.61
CA ALA A 24 -5.49 24.09 5.56
C ALA A 24 -6.00 25.16 6.54
N SER A 25 -7.32 25.27 6.73
CA SER A 25 -7.91 26.18 7.71
C SER A 25 -7.54 25.86 9.17
N LEU A 26 -7.11 24.61 9.43
CA LEU A 26 -6.65 24.15 10.74
C LEU A 26 -5.12 24.24 10.92
N GLY A 27 -4.40 24.78 9.94
CA GLY A 27 -2.94 24.88 9.93
C GLY A 27 -2.22 23.65 9.36
N GLY A 28 -2.94 22.82 8.60
CA GLY A 28 -2.37 21.69 7.87
C GLY A 28 -1.70 22.11 6.55
N GLU A 29 -0.59 21.47 6.20
CA GLU A 29 0.09 21.66 4.92
C GLU A 29 -0.16 20.46 4.00
N CYS A 30 -0.69 20.71 2.80
CA CYS A 30 -0.85 19.66 1.80
C CYS A 30 0.51 19.34 1.16
N VAL A 31 0.96 18.09 1.25
CA VAL A 31 2.24 17.63 0.67
C VAL A 31 2.06 16.76 -0.58
N PHE A 32 0.84 16.29 -0.84
CA PHE A 32 0.48 15.54 -2.04
C PHE A 32 -1.02 15.61 -2.31
N ALA A 33 -1.39 15.73 -3.58
CA ALA A 33 -2.78 15.56 -4.02
C ALA A 33 -2.86 14.74 -5.31
N SER A 34 -3.96 14.01 -5.51
CA SER A 34 -4.19 13.20 -6.72
C SER A 34 -5.61 13.36 -7.26
N GLU A 35 -5.74 13.77 -8.52
CA GLU A 35 -7.02 13.97 -9.22
C GLU A 35 -6.86 13.71 -10.72
N LYS A 36 -7.76 12.89 -11.30
CA LYS A 36 -7.71 12.45 -12.71
C LYS A 36 -8.56 13.30 -13.63
N ASP A 37 -9.70 13.81 -13.16
CA ASP A 37 -10.62 14.61 -13.98
C ASP A 37 -9.97 15.94 -14.34
N ARG A 38 -9.75 16.15 -15.64
CA ARG A 38 -9.09 17.35 -16.18
C ARG A 38 -9.75 18.65 -15.72
N PHE A 39 -11.08 18.71 -15.63
CA PHE A 39 -11.77 19.93 -15.22
C PHE A 39 -11.62 20.18 -13.72
N ALA A 40 -11.68 19.12 -12.89
CA ALA A 40 -11.43 19.22 -11.47
C ALA A 40 -9.99 19.69 -11.19
N ARG A 41 -9.00 19.14 -11.90
CA ARG A 41 -7.60 19.61 -11.84
C ARG A 41 -7.48 21.08 -12.18
N GLN A 42 -8.14 21.54 -13.24
CA GLN A 42 -8.13 22.95 -13.63
C GLN A 42 -8.67 23.86 -12.51
N THR A 43 -9.80 23.49 -11.90
CA THR A 43 -10.36 24.22 -10.76
C THR A 43 -9.41 24.16 -9.54
N TYR A 44 -8.82 23.00 -9.25
CA TYR A 44 -7.88 22.84 -8.13
C TYR A 44 -6.65 23.75 -8.30
N GLN A 45 -6.00 23.73 -9.46
CA GLN A 45 -4.80 24.53 -9.75
C GLN A 45 -5.05 26.03 -9.76
N HIS A 46 -6.29 26.45 -10.04
CA HIS A 46 -6.67 27.86 -9.99
C HIS A 46 -6.78 28.38 -8.54
N ASN A 47 -7.18 27.52 -7.61
CA ASN A 47 -7.43 27.91 -6.21
C ASN A 47 -6.28 27.54 -5.26
N PHE A 48 -5.40 26.62 -5.65
CA PHE A 48 -4.27 26.17 -4.84
C PHE A 48 -2.97 26.25 -5.63
N ASP A 49 -1.91 26.71 -4.96
CA ASP A 49 -0.56 26.74 -5.52
C ASP A 49 0.04 25.33 -5.55
N THR A 50 -0.28 24.58 -6.61
CA THR A 50 0.18 23.19 -6.80
C THR A 50 1.68 23.07 -7.07
N SER A 51 2.44 24.18 -7.14
CA SER A 51 3.90 24.13 -7.26
C SER A 51 4.58 23.73 -5.94
N LYS A 52 3.88 23.84 -4.81
CA LYS A 52 4.40 23.59 -3.47
C LYS A 52 4.34 22.12 -3.03
N PHE A 53 3.68 21.26 -3.79
CA PHE A 53 3.50 19.84 -3.45
C PHE A 53 3.33 19.00 -4.71
N VAL A 54 3.38 17.68 -4.56
CA VAL A 54 3.23 16.75 -5.70
C VAL A 54 1.75 16.66 -6.08
N PHE A 55 1.40 17.10 -7.30
CA PHE A 55 0.03 17.01 -7.83
C PHE A 55 -0.11 15.96 -8.95
N ASN A 56 -0.34 14.71 -8.54
CA ASN A 56 -0.44 13.52 -9.39
C ASN A 56 -1.75 13.49 -10.20
N ASP A 57 -1.69 12.96 -11.43
CA ASP A 57 -2.84 12.83 -12.35
C ASP A 57 -3.65 11.55 -12.09
N ASP A 58 -2.99 10.43 -11.87
CA ASP A 58 -3.64 9.15 -11.69
C ASP A 58 -2.93 8.35 -10.61
N ILE A 59 -3.64 8.15 -9.50
CA ILE A 59 -3.11 7.45 -8.31
C ILE A 59 -2.66 6.02 -8.63
N ARG A 60 -3.16 5.43 -9.71
CA ARG A 60 -2.84 4.05 -10.13
C ARG A 60 -1.46 3.95 -10.78
N LYS A 61 -0.91 5.06 -11.28
CA LYS A 61 0.39 5.10 -11.99
C LYS A 61 1.58 5.28 -11.05
N LEU A 62 1.30 5.54 -9.77
CA LEU A 62 2.31 5.87 -8.77
C LEU A 62 2.51 4.70 -7.81
N SER A 63 3.76 4.39 -7.49
CA SER A 63 4.06 3.46 -6.40
C SER A 63 3.69 4.12 -5.07
N PRO A 64 3.04 3.41 -4.12
CA PRO A 64 2.69 3.94 -2.80
C PRO A 64 3.87 4.59 -2.06
N HIS A 65 5.09 4.11 -2.27
CA HIS A 65 6.30 4.65 -1.63
C HIS A 65 6.73 6.02 -2.18
N GLN A 66 6.30 6.40 -3.39
CA GLN A 66 6.57 7.71 -3.98
C GLN A 66 5.67 8.82 -3.41
N VAL A 67 4.62 8.45 -2.67
CA VAL A 67 3.82 9.42 -1.91
C VAL A 67 4.71 9.97 -0.78
N PRO A 68 4.81 11.29 -0.58
CA PRO A 68 5.56 11.88 0.53
C PRO A 68 5.07 11.37 1.90
N ASP A 69 5.95 11.40 2.90
CA ASP A 69 5.52 11.19 4.29
C ASP A 69 4.53 12.27 4.71
N HIS A 70 3.54 11.88 5.50
CA HIS A 70 2.44 12.74 5.91
C HIS A 70 1.80 12.26 7.22
N ASP A 71 1.15 13.17 7.93
CA ASP A 71 0.50 12.84 9.21
C ASP A 71 -0.93 12.33 9.02
N ILE A 72 -1.66 12.91 8.06
CA ILE A 72 -3.08 12.60 7.80
C ILE A 72 -3.32 12.29 6.33
N LEU A 73 -3.89 11.13 6.05
CA LEU A 73 -4.39 10.78 4.70
C LEU A 73 -5.87 11.15 4.57
N CYS A 74 -6.23 11.94 3.57
CA CYS A 74 -7.63 12.25 3.25
C CYS A 74 -8.04 11.63 1.91
N ALA A 75 -9.27 11.08 1.85
CA ALA A 75 -9.80 10.54 0.60
C ALA A 75 -11.34 10.53 0.54
N GLY A 76 -11.90 11.26 -0.44
CA GLY A 76 -13.31 11.16 -0.84
C GLY A 76 -13.46 10.17 -1.99
N PHE A 77 -13.34 8.87 -1.73
CA PHE A 77 -13.17 7.89 -2.80
C PHE A 77 -14.50 7.52 -3.48
N PRO A 78 -14.51 7.24 -4.79
CA PRO A 78 -15.73 6.83 -5.49
C PRO A 78 -16.37 5.58 -4.89
N CYS A 79 -17.69 5.64 -4.62
CA CYS A 79 -18.48 4.51 -4.15
C CYS A 79 -18.65 3.48 -5.27
N GLN A 80 -17.77 2.48 -5.31
CA GLN A 80 -17.89 1.37 -6.25
C GLN A 80 -18.13 0.06 -5.49
N PRO A 81 -19.09 -0.76 -5.93
CA PRO A 81 -19.30 -2.06 -5.33
C PRO A 81 -18.02 -2.90 -5.48
N PHE A 82 -17.49 -3.43 -4.38
CA PHE A 82 -16.43 -4.46 -4.41
C PHE A 82 -16.91 -5.68 -5.23
N SER A 83 -18.23 -5.87 -5.28
CA SER A 83 -18.95 -6.89 -6.02
C SER A 83 -19.33 -6.50 -7.47
N GLN A 84 -19.13 -5.27 -7.95
CA GLN A 84 -19.35 -4.91 -9.36
C GLN A 84 -18.22 -5.34 -10.29
N ALA A 85 -17.17 -5.95 -9.75
CA ALA A 85 -16.31 -6.85 -10.53
C ALA A 85 -17.01 -8.20 -10.86
N GLY A 86 -18.19 -8.48 -10.28
CA GLY A 86 -18.95 -9.72 -10.48
C GLY A 86 -20.48 -9.55 -10.66
N LEU A 87 -21.07 -8.36 -10.49
CA LEU A 87 -22.50 -8.12 -10.72
C LEU A 87 -22.78 -7.65 -12.16
N LYS A 88 -22.80 -8.65 -13.06
CA LYS A 88 -23.80 -8.85 -14.12
C LYS A 88 -24.55 -7.61 -14.63
N LYS A 89 -23.90 -6.74 -15.40
CA LYS A 89 -24.54 -6.04 -16.53
C LYS A 89 -23.53 -5.97 -17.67
N GLY A 90 -23.89 -6.60 -18.79
CA GLY A 90 -23.08 -6.72 -19.98
C GLY A 90 -22.52 -5.38 -20.44
N PHE A 91 -21.30 -5.45 -20.95
CA PHE A 91 -20.56 -4.34 -21.52
C PHE A 91 -21.27 -3.78 -22.76
N SER A 92 -22.04 -2.72 -22.55
CA SER A 92 -22.05 -1.59 -23.47
C SER A 92 -21.52 -0.41 -22.66
N ASP A 93 -20.20 -0.20 -22.70
CA ASP A 93 -19.50 1.10 -22.64
C ASP A 93 -18.04 0.90 -22.20
N GLY A 94 -17.15 0.87 -23.20
CA GLY A 94 -15.70 0.70 -23.09
C GLY A 94 -14.94 1.90 -22.48
N ALA A 95 -15.43 2.44 -21.37
CA ALA A 95 -14.72 3.42 -20.54
C ALA A 95 -14.89 3.17 -19.03
N ASP A 96 -15.88 2.37 -18.62
CA ASP A 96 -16.20 2.15 -17.20
C ASP A 96 -15.45 0.97 -16.55
N SER A 97 -14.68 0.19 -17.32
CA SER A 97 -13.76 -0.84 -16.81
C SER A 97 -12.51 -0.25 -16.13
N GLU A 98 -12.20 1.03 -16.37
CA GLU A 98 -11.07 1.74 -15.76
C GLU A 98 -11.27 2.02 -14.26
N ARG A 99 -12.51 2.01 -13.77
CA ARG A 99 -12.82 2.31 -12.37
C ARG A 99 -12.60 1.07 -11.49
N GLY A 100 -11.42 0.47 -11.59
CA GLY A 100 -10.98 -0.64 -10.73
C GLY A 100 -10.80 -0.15 -9.29
N ASN A 101 -11.34 -0.89 -8.34
CA ASN A 101 -11.57 -0.55 -6.93
C ASN A 101 -10.48 0.33 -6.26
N LEU A 102 -10.71 1.65 -6.33
CA LEU A 102 -9.78 2.72 -5.91
C LEU A 102 -9.48 2.70 -4.40
N PHE A 103 -10.30 2.01 -3.62
CA PHE A 103 -10.04 1.75 -2.20
C PHE A 103 -8.71 1.01 -1.97
N PHE A 104 -8.33 0.08 -2.85
CA PHE A 104 -7.05 -0.62 -2.69
C PHE A 104 -5.83 0.28 -2.91
N CYS A 105 -5.95 1.35 -3.72
CA CYS A 105 -4.89 2.34 -3.84
C CYS A 105 -4.70 3.10 -2.51
N ILE A 106 -5.79 3.43 -1.82
CA ILE A 106 -5.72 4.00 -0.46
C ILE A 106 -5.05 3.00 0.50
N LEU A 107 -5.48 1.73 0.47
CA LEU A 107 -4.93 0.70 1.34
C LEU A 107 -3.42 0.51 1.13
N ASP A 108 -2.98 0.45 -0.12
CA ASP A 108 -1.56 0.31 -0.46
C ASP A 108 -0.73 1.50 0.07
N ILE A 109 -1.27 2.73 0.02
CA ILE A 109 -0.62 3.93 0.59
C ILE A 109 -0.63 3.89 2.12
N LEU A 110 -1.72 3.48 2.75
CA LEU A 110 -1.78 3.31 4.21
C LEU A 110 -0.75 2.27 4.69
N GLU A 111 -0.65 1.12 4.03
CA GLU A 111 0.33 0.08 4.33
C GLU A 111 1.77 0.55 4.12
N ALA A 112 2.04 1.34 3.06
CA ALA A 112 3.38 1.81 2.74
C ALA A 112 3.85 3.01 3.60
N LYS A 113 2.98 4.00 3.81
CA LYS A 113 3.32 5.28 4.45
C LYS A 113 2.98 5.32 5.93
N GLN A 114 2.00 4.52 6.36
CA GLN A 114 1.59 4.40 7.77
C GLN A 114 1.41 5.76 8.49
N PRO A 115 0.61 6.71 7.94
CA PRO A 115 0.33 8.00 8.58
C PRO A 115 -0.33 7.81 9.96
N ASN A 116 -0.24 8.82 10.83
CA ASN A 116 -0.81 8.78 12.17
C ASN A 116 -2.33 8.64 12.17
N ALA A 117 -2.99 9.27 11.20
CA ALA A 117 -4.43 9.15 11.00
C ALA A 117 -4.84 9.12 9.54
N PHE A 118 -6.07 8.70 9.28
CA PHE A 118 -6.73 8.91 8.01
C PHE A 118 -8.18 9.40 8.19
N ILE A 119 -8.70 10.09 7.18
CA ILE A 119 -10.09 10.53 7.09
C ILE A 119 -10.61 10.14 5.70
N LEU A 120 -11.51 9.16 5.66
CA LEU A 120 -12.19 8.74 4.44
C LEU A 120 -13.64 9.21 4.47
N GLU A 121 -14.16 9.62 3.31
CA GLU A 121 -15.56 10.01 3.14
C GLU A 121 -16.20 9.16 2.03
N ASN A 122 -17.47 8.80 2.23
CA ASN A 122 -18.27 8.16 1.20
C ASN A 122 -19.79 8.41 1.40
N VAL A 123 -20.61 8.00 0.43
CA VAL A 123 -22.08 8.05 0.53
C VAL A 123 -22.58 7.15 1.65
N ARG A 124 -23.67 7.57 2.33
CA ARG A 124 -24.26 6.80 3.46
C ARG A 124 -24.60 5.34 3.13
N HIS A 125 -24.92 5.05 1.86
CA HIS A 125 -25.33 3.71 1.42
C HIS A 125 -24.18 2.70 1.47
N LEU A 126 -22.92 3.16 1.52
CA LEU A 126 -21.76 2.28 1.65
C LEU A 126 -21.88 1.37 2.88
N VAL A 127 -22.42 1.88 4.00
CA VAL A 127 -22.57 1.14 5.27
C VAL A 127 -23.46 -0.09 5.11
N ASN A 128 -24.52 0.02 4.30
CA ASN A 128 -25.51 -1.05 4.10
C ASN A 128 -25.33 -1.74 2.74
N HIS A 129 -24.25 -1.46 2.02
CA HIS A 129 -24.02 -1.99 0.69
C HIS A 129 -23.73 -3.51 0.75
N ASP A 130 -24.36 -4.29 -0.12
CA ASP A 130 -24.22 -5.77 -0.16
C ASP A 130 -24.46 -6.40 1.22
N ASP A 131 -25.59 -6.06 1.84
CA ASP A 131 -25.99 -6.47 3.19
C ASP A 131 -24.93 -6.15 4.27
N GLY A 132 -24.12 -5.11 4.05
CA GLY A 132 -23.03 -4.68 4.94
C GLY A 132 -21.69 -5.38 4.70
N ARG A 133 -21.63 -6.43 3.88
CA ARG A 133 -20.39 -7.20 3.62
C ARG A 133 -19.26 -6.35 3.07
N THR A 134 -19.60 -5.47 2.13
CA THR A 134 -18.65 -4.54 1.51
C THR A 134 -17.98 -3.64 2.55
N PHE A 135 -18.79 -3.09 3.46
CA PHE A 135 -18.29 -2.19 4.50
C PHE A 135 -17.46 -2.94 5.55
N GLU A 136 -17.89 -4.15 5.93
CA GLU A 136 -17.13 -5.02 6.82
C GLU A 136 -15.74 -5.37 6.26
N ILE A 137 -15.65 -5.66 4.96
CA ILE A 137 -14.38 -5.87 4.27
C ILE A 137 -13.49 -4.63 4.35
N ILE A 138 -14.02 -3.43 4.09
CA ILE A 138 -13.27 -2.18 4.26
C ILE A 138 -12.71 -2.05 5.67
N LEU A 139 -13.57 -2.20 6.69
CA LEU A 139 -13.14 -2.07 8.09
C LEU A 139 -12.09 -3.12 8.46
N THR A 140 -12.24 -4.35 7.97
CA THR A 140 -11.29 -5.45 8.19
C THR A 140 -9.94 -5.16 7.57
N LEU A 141 -9.91 -4.65 6.33
CA LEU A 141 -8.68 -4.31 5.63
C LEU A 141 -7.97 -3.12 6.29
N LEU A 142 -8.70 -2.07 6.69
CA LEU A 142 -8.13 -0.93 7.40
C LEU A 142 -7.53 -1.34 8.76
N LYS A 143 -8.19 -2.24 9.50
CA LYS A 143 -7.65 -2.83 10.73
C LYS A 143 -6.40 -3.66 10.49
N LYS A 144 -6.40 -4.48 9.42
CA LYS A 144 -5.22 -5.27 9.01
C LYS A 144 -4.04 -4.39 8.60
N ALA A 145 -4.29 -3.18 8.11
CA ALA A 145 -3.27 -2.19 7.81
C ALA A 145 -2.71 -1.48 9.07
N GLY A 146 -3.12 -1.87 10.29
CA GLY A 146 -2.55 -1.37 11.55
C GLY A 146 -3.30 -0.21 12.21
N TYR A 147 -4.58 0.00 11.85
CA TYR A 147 -5.38 1.12 12.36
C TYR A 147 -6.52 0.69 13.27
N THR A 148 -6.73 1.44 14.34
CA THR A 148 -7.98 1.43 15.12
C THR A 148 -8.98 2.33 14.39
N VAL A 149 -10.12 1.75 13.96
CA VAL A 149 -11.05 2.39 13.01
C VAL A 149 -12.40 2.73 13.66
N TYR A 150 -12.88 3.94 13.44
CA TYR A 150 -14.17 4.46 13.84
C TYR A 150 -14.94 5.00 12.63
N TYR A 151 -16.26 4.92 12.63
CA TYR A 151 -17.08 5.51 11.57
C TYR A 151 -18.39 6.10 12.11
N GLN A 152 -18.91 7.11 11.43
CA GLN A 152 -20.22 7.70 11.72
C GLN A 152 -20.85 8.32 10.46
N VAL A 153 -22.17 8.23 10.34
CA VAL A 153 -22.91 8.96 9.30
C VAL A 153 -23.20 10.37 9.82
N LEU A 154 -22.65 11.37 9.14
CA LEU A 154 -22.78 12.79 9.47
C LEU A 154 -23.61 13.51 8.40
N LYS A 155 -24.45 14.46 8.82
CA LYS A 155 -25.28 15.29 7.94
C LYS A 155 -24.77 16.72 7.97
N ALA A 156 -24.65 17.39 6.83
CA ALA A 156 -24.24 18.79 6.79
C ALA A 156 -25.15 19.72 7.63
N SER A 157 -26.45 19.44 7.70
CA SER A 157 -27.41 20.15 8.57
C SER A 157 -27.11 20.03 10.07
N ASP A 158 -26.42 18.98 10.50
CA ASP A 158 -26.00 18.81 11.89
C ASP A 158 -24.75 19.66 12.23
N TYR A 159 -24.20 20.39 11.26
CA TYR A 159 -23.01 21.26 11.39
C TYR A 159 -23.27 22.66 10.80
N ASN A 160 -24.48 23.17 11.01
CA ASN A 160 -24.92 24.52 10.61
C ASN A 160 -24.83 24.82 9.09
N ILE A 161 -24.92 23.80 8.23
CA ILE A 161 -24.98 23.97 6.78
C ILE A 161 -26.34 23.49 6.25
N PRO A 162 -27.15 24.31 5.56
CA PRO A 162 -28.52 24.00 5.17
C PRO A 162 -28.59 23.07 3.96
N GLN A 163 -27.99 21.88 4.08
CA GLN A 163 -28.01 20.85 3.04
C GLN A 163 -28.29 19.47 3.64
N HIS A 164 -29.26 18.77 3.06
CA HIS A 164 -29.52 17.36 3.35
C HIS A 164 -28.48 16.47 2.65
N ARG A 165 -27.27 16.42 3.22
CA ARG A 165 -26.11 15.64 2.71
C ARG A 165 -25.58 14.67 3.77
N PRO A 166 -26.24 13.51 3.98
CA PRO A 166 -25.70 12.45 4.82
C PRO A 166 -24.54 11.72 4.13
N ARG A 167 -23.40 11.60 4.81
CA ARG A 167 -22.18 10.92 4.36
C ARG A 167 -21.57 10.11 5.49
N VAL A 168 -21.00 8.96 5.17
CA VAL A 168 -20.22 8.19 6.15
C VAL A 168 -18.80 8.73 6.17
N PHE A 169 -18.33 9.05 7.36
CA PHE A 169 -16.93 9.35 7.63
C PHE A 169 -16.31 8.15 8.33
N ILE A 170 -15.14 7.72 7.84
CA ILE A 170 -14.35 6.64 8.43
C ILE A 170 -13.02 7.26 8.84
N VAL A 171 -12.70 7.18 10.12
CA VAL A 171 -11.49 7.73 10.70
C VAL A 171 -10.70 6.58 11.30
N GLY A 172 -9.40 6.55 11.07
CA GLY A 172 -8.52 5.56 11.69
C GLY A 172 -7.29 6.21 12.30
N PHE A 173 -6.82 5.61 13.38
CA PHE A 173 -5.63 6.04 14.10
C PHE A 173 -4.65 4.88 14.23
N LYS A 174 -3.39 5.14 13.92
CA LYS A 174 -2.32 4.14 14.02
C LYS A 174 -2.04 3.83 15.50
N ASN A 175 -1.90 2.56 15.85
CA ASN A 175 -1.53 2.13 17.21
C ASN A 175 -2.43 2.66 18.34
N ALA A 176 -3.72 2.94 18.08
CA ALA A 176 -4.63 3.53 19.05
C ALA A 176 -5.49 2.50 19.83
N ASP A 177 -5.13 1.22 19.80
CA ASP A 177 -5.93 0.15 20.41
C ASP A 177 -6.08 0.28 21.93
N ASN A 178 -5.10 0.92 22.58
CA ASN A 178 -5.09 1.19 24.02
C ASN A 178 -5.47 2.63 24.38
N LEU A 179 -5.87 3.45 23.40
CA LEU A 179 -6.27 4.82 23.62
C LEU A 179 -7.79 4.91 23.87
N PRO A 180 -8.26 5.98 24.56
CA PRO A 180 -9.68 6.26 24.67
C PRO A 180 -10.36 6.27 23.31
N ARG A 181 -11.63 5.85 23.27
CA ARG A 181 -12.42 5.83 22.03
C ARG A 181 -12.49 7.24 21.41
N PHE A 182 -12.18 7.35 20.12
CA PHE A 182 -12.43 8.58 19.37
C PHE A 182 -13.92 8.93 19.32
N ILE A 183 -14.24 10.21 19.53
CA ILE A 183 -15.59 10.75 19.49
C ILE A 183 -15.69 11.72 18.31
N PHE A 184 -16.65 11.47 17.41
CA PHE A 184 -16.96 12.38 16.31
C PHE A 184 -17.51 13.72 16.83
N PRO A 185 -17.36 14.81 16.08
CA PRO A 185 -17.73 16.14 16.54
C PRO A 185 -19.22 16.23 16.91
N PRO A 186 -19.57 16.94 18.01
CA PRO A 186 -20.96 17.13 18.43
C PRO A 186 -21.73 17.95 17.39
N LYS A 187 -23.06 17.78 17.39
CA LYS A 187 -23.94 18.52 16.49
C LYS A 187 -24.00 20.00 16.87
N LEU A 188 -24.06 20.86 15.87
CA LEU A 188 -24.29 22.30 16.01
C LEU A 188 -25.75 22.62 15.67
N PRO A 189 -26.36 23.62 16.33
CA PRO A 189 -27.69 24.07 15.97
C PRO A 189 -27.68 24.67 14.56
N LEU A 190 -28.76 24.42 13.80
CA LEU A 190 -28.96 25.03 12.48
C LEU A 190 -29.52 26.44 12.67
N THR A 191 -28.67 27.44 12.43
CA THR A 191 -28.98 28.88 12.46
C THR A 191 -28.87 29.52 11.09
N TYR A 192 -28.19 28.86 10.15
CA TYR A 192 -28.04 29.27 8.76
C TYR A 192 -28.91 28.38 7.85
N THR A 193 -29.83 28.98 7.12
CA THR A 193 -30.90 28.32 6.35
C THR A 193 -30.78 28.60 4.85
N MET A 194 -31.61 27.95 4.01
CA MET A 194 -31.67 28.32 2.59
C MET A 194 -32.13 29.76 2.37
N SER A 195 -32.88 30.36 3.29
CA SER A 195 -33.24 31.77 3.19
C SER A 195 -31.99 32.65 3.21
N ASP A 196 -31.01 32.30 4.05
CA ASP A 196 -29.72 32.98 4.11
C ASP A 196 -28.82 32.68 2.91
N VAL A 197 -28.94 31.47 2.34
CA VAL A 197 -28.24 31.08 1.10
C VAL A 197 -28.69 31.96 -0.07
N PHE A 198 -30.01 32.12 -0.24
CA PHE A 198 -30.61 32.92 -1.31
C PHE A 198 -30.67 34.43 -1.00
N GLY A 199 -30.58 34.83 0.27
CA GLY A 199 -30.77 36.22 0.71
C GLY A 199 -32.24 36.68 0.73
N GLU A 200 -33.19 35.74 0.62
CA GLU A 200 -34.63 35.98 0.54
C GLU A 200 -35.38 34.83 1.23
N PRO A 201 -36.62 35.03 1.72
CA PRO A 201 -37.42 33.97 2.34
C PRO A 201 -37.58 32.75 1.42
N CYS A 202 -37.13 31.59 1.88
CA CYS A 202 -37.23 30.31 1.18
C CYS A 202 -38.13 29.36 1.96
N GLU A 203 -39.04 28.63 1.29
CA GLU A 203 -39.96 27.69 1.95
C GLU A 203 -39.30 26.49 2.64
N LYS A 204 -38.03 26.23 2.33
CA LYS A 204 -37.26 25.12 2.90
C LYS A 204 -36.08 25.65 3.69
N ASP A 205 -36.00 25.31 4.97
CA ASP A 205 -34.82 25.67 5.78
C ASP A 205 -33.57 24.88 5.36
N ILE A 206 -33.76 23.61 4.97
CA ILE A 206 -32.69 22.69 4.56
C ILE A 206 -32.86 22.34 3.07
N GLY A 207 -31.82 22.63 2.29
CA GLY A 207 -31.77 22.33 0.87
C GLY A 207 -31.52 20.87 0.54
N PHE A 208 -31.79 20.51 -0.72
CA PHE A 208 -31.51 19.19 -1.26
C PHE A 208 -30.01 18.93 -1.42
N THR A 209 -29.61 17.65 -1.55
CA THR A 209 -28.23 17.33 -1.91
C THR A 209 -27.95 17.77 -3.34
N LEU A 210 -26.80 18.40 -3.56
CA LEU A 210 -26.38 18.76 -4.92
C LEU A 210 -26.14 17.48 -5.74
N ARG A 211 -26.89 17.34 -6.84
CA ARG A 211 -26.88 16.14 -7.69
C ARG A 211 -26.08 16.36 -8.98
N VAL A 212 -25.38 15.32 -9.41
CA VAL A 212 -24.72 15.25 -10.72
C VAL A 212 -25.60 14.48 -11.71
N GLY A 213 -26.17 15.17 -12.69
CA GLY A 213 -26.96 14.57 -13.79
C GLY A 213 -28.39 14.13 -13.44
N GLY A 214 -29.28 14.17 -14.44
CA GLY A 214 -30.70 13.84 -14.36
C GLY A 214 -31.54 14.72 -15.29
N LYS A 215 -32.66 14.20 -15.84
CA LYS A 215 -33.64 15.05 -16.54
C LYS A 215 -34.21 16.05 -15.53
N GLY A 216 -34.21 17.34 -15.88
CA GLY A 216 -34.73 18.41 -15.02
C GLY A 216 -36.15 18.10 -14.57
N SER A 217 -36.35 18.07 -13.26
CA SER A 217 -37.64 17.83 -12.63
C SER A 217 -38.20 19.17 -12.18
N GLY A 218 -39.46 19.47 -12.55
CA GLY A 218 -40.13 20.70 -12.12
C GLY A 218 -40.28 20.78 -10.59
N ILE A 219 -40.58 21.97 -10.08
CA ILE A 219 -40.65 22.27 -8.63
C ILE A 219 -41.55 21.31 -7.84
N ASP A 220 -42.65 20.85 -8.43
CA ASP A 220 -43.64 19.96 -7.81
C ASP A 220 -43.38 18.45 -8.06
N ASP A 221 -42.32 18.10 -8.79
CA ASP A 221 -41.91 16.71 -8.98
C ASP A 221 -41.20 16.21 -7.72
N ARG A 222 -41.60 15.03 -7.23
CA ARG A 222 -40.93 14.33 -6.10
C ARG A 222 -39.43 14.09 -6.31
N ARG A 223 -38.95 14.19 -7.56
CA ARG A 223 -37.55 14.04 -7.96
C ARG A 223 -36.86 15.40 -8.15
N ASN A 224 -37.45 16.51 -7.72
CA ASN A 224 -36.80 17.82 -7.71
C ASN A 224 -35.61 17.84 -6.72
N TRP A 225 -34.47 18.32 -7.19
CA TRP A 225 -33.26 18.53 -6.39
C TRP A 225 -32.64 19.93 -6.58
N GLU A 226 -33.23 20.78 -7.43
CA GLU A 226 -32.58 21.99 -7.94
C GLU A 226 -33.45 23.24 -7.96
N PHE A 227 -34.77 23.12 -7.84
CA PHE A 227 -35.69 24.25 -7.79
C PHE A 227 -36.23 24.50 -6.38
N TYR A 228 -36.38 25.78 -6.03
CA TYR A 228 -36.83 26.27 -4.73
C TYR A 228 -37.84 27.39 -4.91
N ARG A 229 -38.80 27.51 -3.99
CA ARG A 229 -39.70 28.67 -3.91
C ARG A 229 -39.07 29.69 -2.97
N VAL A 230 -38.67 30.84 -3.52
CA VAL A 230 -37.88 31.88 -2.87
C VAL A 230 -38.50 33.23 -3.18
N GLY A 231 -38.91 33.98 -2.16
CA GLY A 231 -39.56 35.29 -2.34
C GLY A 231 -40.88 35.23 -3.13
N GLY A 232 -41.54 34.07 -3.18
CA GLY A 232 -42.74 33.84 -4.00
C GLY A 232 -42.48 33.36 -5.43
N GLU A 233 -41.22 33.30 -5.88
CA GLU A 233 -40.83 32.84 -7.21
C GLU A 233 -40.12 31.47 -7.20
N VAL A 234 -40.16 30.75 -8.33
CA VAL A 234 -39.42 29.49 -8.49
C VAL A 234 -38.01 29.80 -9.01
N LYS A 235 -37.00 29.65 -8.15
CA LYS A 235 -35.58 29.85 -8.49
C LYS A 235 -34.85 28.51 -8.60
N ARG A 236 -33.97 28.37 -9.58
CA ARG A 236 -33.04 27.24 -9.70
C ARG A 236 -31.76 27.56 -8.94
N ILE A 237 -31.25 26.61 -8.18
CA ILE A 237 -29.97 26.75 -7.48
C ILE A 237 -28.81 26.93 -8.46
N GLY A 238 -27.99 27.96 -8.23
CA GLY A 238 -26.81 28.27 -9.03
C GLY A 238 -25.51 27.87 -8.33
N VAL A 239 -24.38 28.26 -8.96
CA VAL A 239 -23.03 28.02 -8.44
C VAL A 239 -22.82 28.78 -7.12
N THR A 240 -23.29 30.03 -7.03
CA THR A 240 -23.13 30.88 -5.85
C THR A 240 -23.81 30.28 -4.62
N GLU A 241 -25.09 29.89 -4.76
CA GLU A 241 -25.83 29.26 -3.67
C GLU A 241 -25.23 27.90 -3.30
N SER A 242 -24.81 27.14 -4.31
CA SER A 242 -24.18 25.82 -4.12
C SER A 242 -22.84 25.92 -3.38
N LYS A 243 -22.03 26.96 -3.60
CA LYS A 243 -20.80 27.22 -2.81
C LYS A 243 -21.12 27.42 -1.34
N LYS A 244 -22.10 28.26 -1.02
CA LYS A 244 -22.58 28.47 0.36
C LYS A 244 -23.06 27.17 1.00
N MET A 245 -23.86 26.37 0.27
CA MET A 245 -24.33 25.07 0.73
C MET A 245 -23.24 24.00 0.92
N MET A 246 -22.05 24.21 0.35
CA MET A 246 -20.88 23.33 0.51
C MET A 246 -19.82 23.92 1.45
N ALA A 247 -20.11 25.07 2.09
CA ALA A 247 -19.19 25.84 2.92
C ALA A 247 -17.88 26.24 2.20
N ILE A 248 -17.96 26.54 0.90
CA ILE A 248 -16.83 26.98 0.09
C ILE A 248 -16.74 28.52 0.14
N PRO A 249 -15.55 29.11 0.38
CA PRO A 249 -15.38 30.56 0.45
C PRO A 249 -15.82 31.31 -0.82
N ASP A 250 -16.29 32.54 -0.66
CA ASP A 250 -16.69 33.38 -1.79
C ASP A 250 -15.53 33.68 -2.76
N SER A 251 -14.28 33.73 -2.26
CA SER A 251 -13.07 33.88 -3.07
C SER A 251 -12.73 32.66 -3.94
N TYR A 252 -13.35 31.51 -3.73
CA TYR A 252 -13.06 30.30 -4.50
C TYR A 252 -13.68 30.37 -5.91
N GLU A 253 -12.88 30.22 -6.95
CA GLU A 253 -13.31 30.42 -8.34
C GLU A 253 -13.42 29.11 -9.13
N PHE A 254 -14.31 29.09 -10.11
CA PHE A 254 -14.51 27.95 -11.01
C PHE A 254 -14.16 28.38 -12.44
N PRO A 255 -12.94 28.13 -12.93
CA PRO A 255 -12.50 28.51 -14.28
C PRO A 255 -13.08 27.57 -15.37
N VAL A 256 -14.29 27.07 -15.16
CA VAL A 256 -14.96 26.07 -16.01
C VAL A 256 -16.41 26.50 -16.25
N SER A 257 -17.11 25.81 -17.17
CA SER A 257 -18.52 26.13 -17.44
C SER A 257 -19.38 25.94 -16.18
N LYS A 258 -20.49 26.68 -16.08
CA LYS A 258 -21.46 26.54 -14.97
C LYS A 258 -21.89 25.09 -14.75
N THR A 259 -22.09 24.33 -15.83
CA THR A 259 -22.44 22.91 -15.77
C THR A 259 -21.34 22.07 -15.13
N GLN A 260 -20.08 22.31 -15.49
CA GLN A 260 -18.94 21.61 -14.87
C GLN A 260 -18.74 22.02 -13.41
N ALA A 261 -18.90 23.30 -13.09
CA ALA A 261 -18.84 23.79 -11.71
C ALA A 261 -19.90 23.11 -10.83
N MET A 262 -21.14 22.99 -11.31
CA MET A 262 -22.20 22.27 -10.59
C MET A 262 -21.89 20.77 -10.42
N LYS A 263 -21.32 20.12 -11.45
CA LYS A 263 -20.85 18.72 -11.35
C LYS A 263 -19.77 18.57 -10.26
N GLN A 264 -18.79 19.47 -10.26
CA GLN A 264 -17.70 19.48 -9.27
C GLN A 264 -18.23 19.70 -7.84
N LEU A 265 -19.14 20.65 -7.65
CA LEU A 265 -19.80 20.92 -6.37
C LEU A 265 -20.63 19.72 -5.88
N GLY A 266 -21.34 19.03 -6.77
CA GLY A 266 -22.10 17.82 -6.42
C GLY A 266 -21.22 16.68 -5.92
N ASN A 267 -20.05 16.50 -6.53
CA ASN A 267 -19.08 15.46 -6.19
C ASN A 267 -18.17 15.82 -5.00
N SER A 268 -18.08 17.10 -4.61
CA SER A 268 -17.22 17.55 -3.51
C SER A 268 -17.72 17.11 -2.13
N VAL A 269 -16.85 17.16 -1.14
CA VAL A 269 -17.21 17.08 0.29
C VAL A 269 -17.69 18.44 0.81
N CYS A 270 -18.54 18.44 1.84
CA CYS A 270 -18.94 19.68 2.52
C CYS A 270 -17.79 20.12 3.45
N VAL A 271 -17.19 21.28 3.17
CA VAL A 271 -15.94 21.74 3.80
C VAL A 271 -16.09 21.85 5.31
N GLU A 272 -17.22 22.38 5.80
CA GLU A 272 -17.44 22.55 7.24
C GLU A 272 -17.54 21.22 7.98
N VAL A 273 -18.21 20.21 7.42
CA VAL A 273 -18.29 18.88 8.04
C VAL A 273 -16.90 18.25 8.13
N VAL A 274 -16.11 18.36 7.05
CA VAL A 274 -14.73 17.88 7.03
C VAL A 274 -13.88 18.63 8.06
N ARG A 275 -14.04 19.96 8.16
CA ARG A 275 -13.30 20.79 9.13
C ARG A 275 -13.59 20.35 10.56
N GLN A 276 -14.85 20.08 10.90
CA GLN A 276 -15.24 19.60 12.22
C GLN A 276 -14.64 18.21 12.54
N VAL A 277 -14.71 17.27 11.58
CA VAL A 277 -14.10 15.94 11.74
C VAL A 277 -12.59 16.04 11.88
N ALA A 278 -11.93 16.81 11.00
CA ALA A 278 -10.49 17.02 11.04
C ALA A 278 -10.04 17.71 12.34
N GLN A 279 -10.81 18.66 12.86
CA GLN A 279 -10.54 19.29 14.15
C GLN A 279 -10.59 18.27 15.30
N SER A 280 -11.58 17.37 15.32
CA SER A 280 -11.62 16.27 16.30
C SER A 280 -10.44 15.32 16.13
N VAL A 281 -10.05 14.98 14.90
CA VAL A 281 -8.90 14.10 14.61
C VAL A 281 -7.60 14.72 15.08
N VAL A 282 -7.33 15.97 14.71
CA VAL A 282 -6.13 16.70 15.14
C VAL A 282 -6.09 16.85 16.65
N GLY A 283 -7.23 17.16 17.27
CA GLY A 283 -7.36 17.19 18.73
C GLY A 283 -6.99 15.85 19.35
N TYR A 284 -7.53 14.75 18.84
CA TYR A 284 -7.24 13.40 19.33
C TYR A 284 -5.75 13.06 19.23
N LEU A 285 -5.10 13.37 18.10
CA LEU A 285 -3.65 13.16 17.92
C LEU A 285 -2.82 13.97 18.92
N GLN A 286 -3.20 15.23 19.16
CA GLN A 286 -2.51 16.13 20.09
C GLN A 286 -2.65 15.69 21.55
N HIS A 287 -3.81 15.21 21.97
CA HIS A 287 -4.07 14.80 23.36
C HIS A 287 -3.38 13.48 23.74
N HIS A 288 -2.89 12.71 22.75
CA HIS A 288 -2.32 11.39 22.96
C HIS A 288 -0.87 11.29 22.46
N ASP A 289 -0.19 12.44 22.35
CA ASP A 289 1.23 12.57 21.96
C ASP A 289 1.61 11.75 20.72
N MET A 290 0.68 11.59 19.78
CA MET A 290 0.95 10.93 18.51
C MET A 290 1.78 11.90 17.65
N HIS A 291 3.10 11.78 17.72
CA HIS A 291 4.05 12.72 17.12
C HIS A 291 3.79 12.94 15.64
N PHE A 292 3.52 14.19 15.25
CA PHE A 292 3.59 14.65 13.87
C PHE A 292 5.04 14.51 13.37
N TYR A 293 5.26 14.05 12.14
CA TYR A 293 6.61 13.92 11.54
C TYR A 293 7.38 15.26 11.66
N PRO A 294 8.71 15.22 11.82
CA PRO A 294 9.40 16.18 12.67
C PRO A 294 9.47 17.59 12.08
N LYS A 295 9.14 18.57 12.93
CA LYS A 295 9.60 19.95 12.78
C LYS A 295 11.13 19.97 12.90
N SER A 296 11.80 20.48 11.88
CA SER A 296 13.17 20.95 12.01
C SER A 296 13.27 21.98 13.15
N THR A 297 14.33 21.86 13.95
CA THR A 297 14.83 22.83 14.94
C THR A 297 13.95 23.13 16.16
N GLN A 298 14.30 22.56 17.32
CA GLN A 298 14.79 23.32 18.48
C GLN A 298 15.22 22.39 19.62
N LYS A 299 16.40 22.71 20.18
CA LYS A 299 17.02 22.07 21.35
C LYS A 299 16.14 22.29 22.59
N HIS A 300 15.72 21.21 23.24
CA HIS A 300 15.61 21.17 24.70
C HIS A 300 15.84 19.73 25.18
N SER A 301 16.95 19.53 25.89
CA SER A 301 17.25 18.30 26.61
C SER A 301 16.31 18.15 27.81
N PRO A 302 15.83 16.93 28.11
CA PRO A 302 15.52 16.55 29.48
C PRO A 302 16.61 15.61 30.01
N MET A 303 17.06 15.89 31.23
CA MET A 303 17.84 14.95 32.05
C MET A 303 16.99 13.69 32.29
N ILE A 304 17.56 12.53 32.00
CA ILE A 304 16.95 11.22 32.28
C ILE A 304 17.27 10.86 33.73
N ASN A 305 16.23 10.76 34.56
CA ASN A 305 16.29 10.05 35.84
C ASN A 305 16.10 8.55 35.57
N ASN A 306 17.05 7.75 36.05
CA ASN A 306 17.00 6.29 36.06
C ASN A 306 15.94 5.77 37.04
N SER A 307 14.67 5.72 36.63
CA SER A 307 13.66 4.83 37.23
C SER A 307 12.33 4.88 36.45
N MET A 308 12.21 4.11 35.37
CA MET A 308 10.95 3.49 34.89
C MET A 308 11.24 2.72 33.59
N ILE A 309 11.75 1.50 33.72
CA ILE A 309 11.67 0.51 32.62
C ILE A 309 10.31 -0.17 32.75
N ASN A 310 9.27 0.48 32.26
CA ASN A 310 8.04 -0.21 31.85
C ASN A 310 8.13 -0.35 30.32
N SER A 311 8.72 -1.47 29.90
CA SER A 311 8.90 -1.86 28.50
C SER A 311 7.60 -1.73 27.72
N HIS A 312 7.55 -0.79 26.77
CA HIS A 312 6.50 -0.74 25.76
C HIS A 312 6.54 -2.03 24.95
N ILE A 313 5.50 -2.86 25.11
CA ILE A 313 5.33 -4.11 24.36
C ILE A 313 4.98 -3.74 22.92
N ILE A 314 5.92 -3.88 21.99
CA ILE A 314 5.70 -3.54 20.57
C ILE A 314 5.25 -4.81 19.83
N LYS A 315 4.01 -4.80 19.31
CA LYS A 315 3.50 -5.90 18.48
C LYS A 315 4.08 -5.80 17.08
N ARG A 316 4.78 -6.85 16.62
CA ARG A 316 5.35 -6.96 15.27
C ARG A 316 4.85 -8.23 14.59
N ASN A 317 4.89 -8.26 13.26
CA ASN A 317 4.60 -9.49 12.52
C ASN A 317 5.80 -10.45 12.55
N LYS A 318 5.58 -11.74 12.25
CA LYS A 318 6.66 -12.74 12.25
C LYS A 318 7.87 -12.37 11.39
N GLY A 319 7.66 -11.76 10.23
CA GLY A 319 8.76 -11.36 9.33
C GLY A 319 9.66 -10.31 9.97
N GLU A 320 9.06 -9.25 10.52
CA GLU A 320 9.77 -8.19 11.23
C GLU A 320 10.55 -8.73 12.44
N LEU A 321 9.96 -9.66 13.21
CA LEU A 321 10.65 -10.28 14.35
C LEU A 321 11.79 -11.20 13.91
N SER A 322 11.64 -11.84 12.76
CA SER A 322 12.67 -12.74 12.23
C SER A 322 13.89 -11.99 11.70
N GLU A 323 13.70 -10.79 11.13
CA GLU A 323 14.81 -9.92 10.72
C GLU A 323 15.63 -9.46 11.93
N VAL A 324 14.96 -9.04 13.01
CA VAL A 324 15.64 -8.65 14.25
C VAL A 324 16.32 -9.86 14.91
N TYR A 325 15.66 -11.02 14.93
CA TYR A 325 16.27 -12.27 15.40
C TYR A 325 17.56 -12.57 14.65
N ALA A 326 17.57 -12.44 13.32
CA ALA A 326 18.77 -12.62 12.51
C ALA A 326 19.88 -11.65 12.93
N LEU A 327 19.57 -10.37 13.12
CA LEU A 327 20.52 -9.36 13.57
C LEU A 327 21.13 -9.73 14.93
N CYS A 328 20.30 -10.05 15.93
CA CYS A 328 20.75 -10.49 17.25
C CYS A 328 21.64 -11.74 17.17
N LYS A 329 21.26 -12.69 16.32
CA LYS A 329 21.98 -13.94 16.13
C LYS A 329 23.33 -13.74 15.42
N VAL A 330 23.42 -12.82 14.46
CA VAL A 330 24.72 -12.43 13.86
C VAL A 330 25.66 -11.83 14.89
N ILE A 331 25.16 -10.94 15.76
CA ILE A 331 25.96 -10.32 16.83
C ILE A 331 26.47 -11.40 17.80
N PHE A 332 25.62 -12.37 18.13
CA PHE A 332 25.92 -13.47 19.04
C PHE A 332 26.91 -14.48 18.46
N GLU A 333 26.70 -14.96 17.23
CA GLU A 333 27.52 -16.01 16.63
C GLU A 333 28.79 -15.48 15.98
N GLN A 334 28.72 -14.31 15.32
CA GLN A 334 29.77 -13.64 14.54
C GLN A 334 30.36 -14.45 13.37
N ILE A 335 30.40 -15.78 13.46
CA ILE A 335 30.86 -16.70 12.43
C ILE A 335 29.64 -17.36 11.80
N ILE A 336 29.37 -17.06 10.53
CA ILE A 336 28.19 -17.53 9.82
C ILE A 336 28.62 -18.48 8.70
N PRO A 337 28.12 -19.72 8.65
CA PRO A 337 28.48 -20.66 7.60
C PRO A 337 27.84 -20.28 6.26
N TYR A 338 28.53 -20.62 5.17
CA TYR A 338 27.93 -20.61 3.83
C TYR A 338 26.89 -21.73 3.68
N GLY A 339 25.90 -21.53 2.82
CA GLY A 339 24.88 -22.52 2.48
C GLY A 339 25.19 -23.36 1.25
N ASP A 340 24.80 -24.64 1.27
CA ASP A 340 24.74 -25.47 0.07
C ASP A 340 23.44 -25.26 -0.73
N ILE A 341 23.22 -26.05 -1.79
CA ILE A 341 22.00 -25.96 -2.62
C ILE A 341 20.71 -26.40 -1.90
N ASN A 342 20.83 -26.96 -0.69
CA ASN A 342 19.73 -27.45 0.13
C ASN A 342 19.54 -26.62 1.41
N ALA A 343 20.22 -25.47 1.53
CA ALA A 343 20.26 -24.70 2.78
C ALA A 343 20.77 -25.49 3.99
N HIS A 344 21.81 -26.30 3.79
CA HIS A 344 22.65 -26.80 4.88
C HIS A 344 23.90 -25.95 5.04
N ALA A 345 24.33 -25.76 6.29
CA ALA A 345 25.60 -25.13 6.60
C ALA A 345 26.77 -25.97 6.04
N THR A 346 27.71 -25.28 5.39
CA THR A 346 28.97 -25.85 4.91
C THR A 346 30.10 -25.64 5.93
N ALA A 347 31.26 -26.24 5.67
CA ALA A 347 32.45 -25.99 6.49
C ALA A 347 33.04 -24.59 6.30
N ASP A 348 32.77 -23.95 5.16
CA ASP A 348 33.23 -22.60 4.88
C ASP A 348 32.32 -21.57 5.58
N SER A 349 32.92 -20.51 6.12
CA SER A 349 32.19 -19.49 6.87
C SER A 349 32.79 -18.10 6.70
N ILE A 350 32.00 -17.09 7.02
CA ILE A 350 32.44 -15.71 7.13
C ILE A 350 32.55 -15.32 8.60
N GLN A 351 33.47 -14.42 8.93
CA GLN A 351 33.53 -13.75 10.22
C GLN A 351 33.03 -12.31 10.08
N VAL A 352 31.87 -12.01 10.62
CA VAL A 352 31.27 -10.67 10.62
C VAL A 352 32.03 -9.78 11.60
N LEU A 353 32.47 -8.63 11.09
CA LEU A 353 33.20 -7.62 11.85
C LEU A 353 32.36 -6.39 12.15
N LYS A 354 31.51 -5.96 11.19
CA LYS A 354 30.66 -4.79 11.35
C LYS A 354 29.30 -4.99 10.74
N ILE A 355 28.29 -4.40 11.37
CA ILE A 355 26.92 -4.36 10.87
C ILE A 355 26.50 -2.90 10.79
N HIS A 356 26.16 -2.44 9.60
CA HIS A 356 25.56 -1.14 9.36
C HIS A 356 24.07 -1.33 9.15
N THR A 357 23.28 -0.66 9.97
CA THR A 357 21.83 -0.52 9.77
C THR A 357 21.54 0.92 9.31
N ASN A 358 20.27 1.24 9.09
CA ASN A 358 19.85 2.61 8.81
C ASN A 358 20.07 3.57 9.98
N GLN A 359 20.20 3.06 11.22
CA GLN A 359 20.17 3.87 12.45
C GLN A 359 21.45 3.75 13.27
N SER A 360 22.24 2.70 13.07
CA SER A 360 23.41 2.42 13.88
C SER A 360 24.52 1.70 13.09
N LEU A 361 25.74 1.88 13.59
CA LEU A 361 26.89 1.05 13.25
C LEU A 361 27.22 0.18 14.46
N ILE A 362 27.32 -1.13 14.26
CA ILE A 362 27.69 -2.12 15.26
C ILE A 362 29.07 -2.66 14.89
N ASP A 363 30.08 -2.38 15.70
CA ASP A 363 31.46 -2.88 15.54
C ASP A 363 31.67 -4.08 16.48
N LEU A 364 31.89 -5.27 15.92
CA LEU A 364 31.96 -6.54 16.62
C LEU A 364 33.41 -6.90 16.96
N GLN A 365 33.62 -7.33 18.20
CA GLN A 365 34.87 -7.90 18.70
C GLN A 365 34.56 -9.25 19.38
N GLN A 366 35.60 -10.02 19.70
CA GLN A 366 35.45 -11.39 20.20
C GLN A 366 34.52 -11.53 21.41
N THR A 367 34.55 -10.59 22.36
CA THR A 367 33.76 -10.66 23.60
C THR A 367 32.89 -9.43 23.86
N GLN A 368 32.98 -8.41 23.01
CA GLN A 368 32.31 -7.14 23.18
C GLN A 368 31.92 -6.57 21.83
N PHE A 369 30.97 -5.65 21.83
CA PHE A 369 30.64 -4.87 20.64
C PHE A 369 30.35 -3.43 21.00
N THR A 370 30.48 -2.58 19.99
CA THR A 370 30.28 -1.15 20.10
C THR A 370 29.12 -0.74 19.22
N VAL A 371 28.14 -0.03 19.76
CA VAL A 371 27.06 0.60 19.00
C VAL A 371 27.36 2.09 18.85
N VAL A 372 27.43 2.57 17.62
CA VAL A 372 27.61 3.99 17.27
C VAL A 372 26.30 4.50 16.67
N LYS A 373 25.69 5.51 17.30
CA LYS A 373 24.45 6.15 16.87
C LYS A 373 24.47 7.64 17.17
N ASN A 374 24.18 8.49 16.18
CA ASN A 374 24.17 9.97 16.32
C ASN A 374 25.45 10.49 17.02
N ASP A 375 26.62 10.01 16.60
CA ASP A 375 27.94 10.31 17.17
C ASP A 375 28.14 9.89 18.64
N LYS A 376 27.19 9.16 19.23
CA LYS A 376 27.35 8.52 20.54
C LYS A 376 27.78 7.08 20.38
N GLN A 377 28.83 6.72 21.11
CA GLN A 377 29.38 5.37 21.16
C GLN A 377 29.06 4.74 22.52
N THR A 378 28.49 3.53 22.49
CA THR A 378 28.22 2.73 23.69
C THR A 378 28.81 1.33 23.51
N ASN A 379 29.56 0.86 24.51
CA ASN A 379 30.20 -0.46 24.49
C ASN A 379 29.40 -1.44 25.34
N TYR A 380 29.24 -2.67 24.85
CA TYR A 380 28.49 -3.74 25.50
C TYR A 380 29.34 -5.01 25.55
N GLN A 381 29.25 -5.77 26.65
CA GLN A 381 29.78 -7.13 26.69
C GLN A 381 28.79 -8.07 25.99
N LEU A 382 29.30 -9.00 25.18
CA LEU A 382 28.46 -9.91 24.41
C LEU A 382 27.65 -10.84 25.32
N ALA A 383 28.28 -11.32 26.40
CA ALA A 383 27.65 -12.18 27.40
C ALA A 383 26.47 -11.53 28.13
N ASP A 384 26.50 -10.20 28.28
CA ASP A 384 25.41 -9.43 28.90
C ASP A 384 24.31 -9.06 27.89
N PHE A 385 24.64 -9.06 26.60
CA PHE A 385 23.71 -8.72 25.53
C PHE A 385 22.76 -9.87 25.22
N LEU A 386 23.25 -11.08 25.00
CA LEU A 386 22.38 -12.20 24.65
C LEU A 386 22.98 -13.53 25.12
N THR A 387 22.14 -14.37 25.73
CA THR A 387 22.47 -15.75 26.08
C THR A 387 21.80 -16.73 25.12
N GLN A 388 22.34 -17.96 25.02
CA GLN A 388 21.71 -19.01 24.20
C GLN A 388 20.27 -19.30 24.62
N ALA A 389 19.98 -19.31 25.94
CA ALA A 389 18.64 -19.51 26.46
C ALA A 389 17.66 -18.40 26.04
N GLU A 390 18.11 -17.14 26.02
CA GLU A 390 17.32 -16.03 25.50
C GLU A 390 17.07 -16.16 23.99
N LEU A 391 18.07 -16.57 23.21
CA LEU A 391 17.95 -16.79 21.77
C LEU A 391 16.94 -17.91 21.46
N ASP A 392 17.00 -19.01 22.20
CA ASP A 392 16.07 -20.14 22.09
C ASP A 392 14.64 -19.72 22.46
N GLN A 393 14.50 -18.89 23.50
CA GLN A 393 13.20 -18.35 23.90
C GLN A 393 12.63 -17.40 22.83
N ILE A 394 13.43 -16.51 22.25
CA ILE A 394 13.00 -15.63 21.15
C ILE A 394 12.54 -16.48 19.96
N LEU A 395 13.30 -17.53 19.61
CA LEU A 395 12.93 -18.44 18.53
C LEU A 395 11.60 -19.16 18.82
N ALA A 396 11.40 -19.65 20.04
CA ALA A 396 10.16 -20.28 20.48
C ALA A 396 8.98 -19.31 20.40
N ASP A 397 9.16 -18.07 20.86
CA ASP A 397 8.15 -17.00 20.77
C ASP A 397 7.77 -16.74 19.32
N ILE A 398 8.76 -16.65 18.41
CA ILE A 398 8.53 -16.41 16.98
C ILE A 398 7.72 -17.54 16.34
N LYS A 399 8.07 -18.78 16.67
CA LYS A 399 7.35 -19.97 16.17
C LYS A 399 5.92 -20.02 16.71
N ALA A 400 5.73 -19.77 18.01
CA ALA A 400 4.42 -19.82 18.67
C ALA A 400 3.47 -18.67 18.30
N GLY A 401 4.02 -17.51 17.94
CA GLY A 401 3.24 -16.31 17.63
C GLY A 401 2.17 -16.54 16.55
N LYS A 402 0.96 -16.04 16.77
CA LYS A 402 -0.10 -15.96 15.74
C LYS A 402 -0.32 -14.50 15.39
N SER A 403 -0.35 -14.16 14.11
CA SER A 403 -0.49 -12.77 13.63
C SER A 403 0.62 -11.83 14.12
N THR A 404 0.30 -10.71 14.78
CA THR A 404 1.24 -9.78 15.42
C THR A 404 1.34 -10.08 16.92
N PHE A 405 2.56 -10.25 17.43
CA PHE A 405 2.83 -10.57 18.84
C PHE A 405 4.10 -9.84 19.29
N SER A 406 4.40 -9.94 20.57
CA SER A 406 5.49 -9.23 21.22
C SER A 406 6.42 -10.21 21.93
N SER A 407 7.72 -9.94 21.92
CA SER A 407 8.69 -10.64 22.75
C SER A 407 9.44 -9.61 23.58
N THR A 408 9.23 -9.63 24.89
CA THR A 408 9.82 -8.67 25.84
C THR A 408 11.34 -8.71 25.81
N ILE A 409 11.91 -9.91 25.66
CA ILE A 409 13.36 -10.12 25.54
C ILE A 409 13.86 -9.41 24.29
N LEU A 410 13.22 -9.65 23.14
CA LEU A 410 13.61 -9.02 21.89
C LEU A 410 13.44 -7.50 21.92
N ASP A 411 12.37 -6.98 22.51
CA ASP A 411 12.14 -5.54 22.67
C ASP A 411 13.26 -4.87 23.49
N GLN A 412 13.77 -5.53 24.53
CA GLN A 412 14.94 -5.05 25.28
C GLN A 412 16.20 -5.01 24.42
N LYS A 413 16.46 -6.05 23.61
CA LYS A 413 17.65 -6.10 22.75
C LYS A 413 17.58 -5.05 21.63
N ILE A 414 16.41 -4.86 21.03
CA ILE A 414 16.15 -3.80 20.05
C ILE A 414 16.45 -2.42 20.63
N ALA A 415 16.01 -2.17 21.87
CA ALA A 415 16.27 -0.90 22.54
C ALA A 415 17.78 -0.66 22.77
N ILE A 416 18.54 -1.70 23.10
CA ILE A 416 20.00 -1.65 23.24
C ILE A 416 20.66 -1.30 21.90
N LEU A 417 20.25 -1.96 20.82
CA LEU A 417 20.77 -1.69 19.47
C LEU A 417 20.30 -0.33 18.93
N GLY A 418 19.26 0.27 19.54
CA GLY A 418 18.68 1.53 19.10
C GLY A 418 17.92 1.41 17.78
N GLU A 419 17.52 0.20 17.40
CA GLU A 419 16.82 -0.08 16.15
C GLU A 419 15.31 0.13 16.32
N THR A 420 14.65 0.66 15.32
CA THR A 420 13.17 0.74 15.29
C THR A 420 12.57 -0.02 14.11
N LYS A 421 13.37 -0.23 13.04
CA LYS A 421 13.08 -1.07 11.86
C LYS A 421 14.40 -1.47 11.16
N THR A 422 14.48 -2.70 10.65
CA THR A 422 15.59 -3.25 9.86
C THR A 422 15.41 -3.16 8.34
N LYS A 423 14.37 -2.47 7.84
CA LYS A 423 14.11 -2.40 6.39
C LYS A 423 14.99 -1.35 5.71
N GLY A 424 15.72 -1.75 4.67
CA GLY A 424 16.45 -0.85 3.77
C GLY A 424 15.58 0.23 3.13
N THR A 425 16.20 1.22 2.49
CA THR A 425 15.46 2.29 1.79
C THR A 425 14.64 1.71 0.62
N SER A 426 13.66 2.46 0.09
CA SER A 426 12.68 1.96 -0.89
C SER A 426 13.26 1.45 -2.23
N LEU A 427 14.57 1.58 -2.44
CA LEU A 427 15.30 1.18 -3.65
C LEU A 427 16.51 0.27 -3.36
N GLU A 428 16.69 -0.17 -2.12
CA GLU A 428 17.78 -1.08 -1.73
C GLU A 428 17.20 -2.45 -1.37
N LYS A 429 17.80 -3.53 -1.88
CA LYS A 429 17.42 -4.91 -1.51
C LYS A 429 18.07 -5.37 -0.21
N GLY A 430 19.14 -4.69 0.22
CA GLY A 430 19.81 -4.96 1.49
C GLY A 430 18.98 -4.44 2.66
N ASP A 431 18.81 -5.29 3.68
CA ASP A 431 18.17 -4.93 4.95
C ASP A 431 19.22 -4.36 5.93
N ILE A 432 20.44 -4.89 5.84
CA ILE A 432 21.63 -4.44 6.57
C ILE A 432 22.83 -4.43 5.62
N SER A 433 23.93 -3.80 6.02
CA SER A 433 25.21 -3.90 5.34
C SER A 433 26.25 -4.55 6.27
N LEU A 434 26.93 -5.58 5.78
CA LEU A 434 27.89 -6.38 6.54
C LEU A 434 29.31 -6.10 6.07
N SER A 435 30.22 -5.87 7.01
CA SER A 435 31.65 -6.02 6.76
C SER A 435 32.14 -7.31 7.39
N PHE A 436 32.80 -8.18 6.63
CA PHE A 436 33.20 -9.51 7.08
C PHE A 436 34.54 -9.96 6.48
N LEU A 437 35.17 -10.93 7.13
CA LEU A 437 36.31 -11.67 6.60
C LEU A 437 35.83 -12.98 6.00
N ASP A 438 36.31 -13.28 4.80
CA ASP A 438 36.20 -14.58 4.15
C ASP A 438 37.60 -15.00 3.70
N ASN A 439 38.12 -16.11 4.22
CA ASN A 439 39.46 -16.60 3.89
C ASN A 439 40.57 -15.51 4.00
N LYS A 440 40.50 -14.67 5.04
CA LYS A 440 41.38 -13.52 5.31
C LYS A 440 41.21 -12.32 4.37
N GLN A 441 40.33 -12.39 3.38
CA GLN A 441 39.95 -11.26 2.55
C GLN A 441 38.86 -10.45 3.26
N LEU A 442 39.06 -9.12 3.35
CA LEU A 442 38.07 -8.20 3.90
C LEU A 442 37.07 -7.79 2.81
N PHE A 443 35.79 -7.99 3.12
CA PHE A 443 34.66 -7.44 2.38
C PHE A 443 34.05 -6.34 3.23
N SER A 444 33.98 -5.12 2.70
CA SER A 444 33.49 -3.96 3.43
C SER A 444 32.12 -3.56 2.91
N GLU A 445 31.21 -3.24 3.84
CA GLU A 445 29.89 -2.66 3.57
C GLU A 445 29.06 -3.40 2.49
N GLN A 446 29.05 -4.73 2.52
CA GLN A 446 28.28 -5.55 1.60
C GLN A 446 26.79 -5.53 1.95
N GLN A 447 25.99 -4.99 1.04
CA GLN A 447 24.53 -4.92 1.18
C GLN A 447 23.95 -6.34 1.24
N THR A 448 23.26 -6.66 2.33
CA THR A 448 22.80 -8.01 2.68
C THR A 448 21.30 -8.03 2.94
N SER A 449 20.55 -8.82 2.16
CA SER A 449 19.12 -9.04 2.41
C SER A 449 18.92 -10.16 3.43
N ILE A 450 17.93 -10.04 4.31
CA ILE A 450 17.54 -11.08 5.26
C ILE A 450 16.30 -11.80 4.73
N LYS A 451 16.35 -13.14 4.68
CA LYS A 451 15.22 -13.99 4.29
C LYS A 451 14.98 -15.02 5.37
N SER A 452 13.77 -15.09 5.91
CA SER A 452 13.46 -15.99 7.03
C SER A 452 12.34 -16.95 6.73
N PHE A 453 12.55 -18.21 7.13
CA PHE A 453 11.58 -19.30 7.12
C PHE A 453 10.91 -19.53 8.48
N LEU A 454 11.17 -18.71 9.50
CA LEU A 454 10.48 -18.80 10.80
C LEU A 454 9.00 -18.37 10.73
N GLY A 455 8.63 -17.63 9.68
CA GLY A 455 7.28 -17.14 9.42
C GLY A 455 6.61 -17.80 8.21
N ASN A 456 5.79 -17.02 7.50
CA ASN A 456 5.30 -17.45 6.19
C ASN A 456 6.46 -17.47 5.20
N SER A 457 6.40 -18.36 4.20
CA SER A 457 7.35 -18.43 3.09
C SER A 457 7.77 -17.03 2.58
N PRO A 458 9.06 -16.69 2.65
CA PRO A 458 9.53 -15.36 2.30
C PRO A 458 9.27 -15.08 0.83
N THR A 459 8.95 -13.83 0.51
CA THR A 459 8.68 -13.41 -0.86
C THR A 459 9.99 -13.08 -1.57
N LEU A 460 10.16 -13.67 -2.76
CA LEU A 460 11.19 -13.29 -3.71
C LEU A 460 10.70 -12.14 -4.59
N LEU A 461 9.44 -12.21 -5.04
CA LEU A 461 8.77 -11.18 -5.81
C LEU A 461 7.35 -10.98 -5.30
N ASN A 462 7.07 -9.78 -4.78
CA ASN A 462 5.73 -9.42 -4.32
C ASN A 462 4.79 -9.16 -5.49
N ALA A 463 3.53 -9.57 -5.31
CA ALA A 463 2.45 -9.26 -6.24
C ALA A 463 2.16 -7.76 -6.24
N SER A 464 2.03 -7.19 -7.43
CA SER A 464 1.52 -5.83 -7.65
C SER A 464 0.91 -5.77 -9.04
N GLN A 465 0.20 -4.69 -9.37
CA GLN A 465 -0.23 -4.52 -10.76
C GLN A 465 0.95 -4.41 -11.74
N ALA A 466 2.12 -3.99 -11.25
CA ALA A 466 3.33 -3.95 -12.07
C ALA A 466 3.82 -5.35 -12.49
N THR A 467 3.45 -6.40 -11.75
CA THR A 467 3.79 -7.79 -12.07
C THR A 467 2.70 -8.53 -12.86
N ASN A 468 1.74 -7.81 -13.44
CA ASN A 468 0.74 -8.41 -14.33
C ASN A 468 1.30 -8.65 -15.75
N PHE A 469 0.92 -9.79 -16.32
CA PHE A 469 1.20 -10.22 -17.69
C PHE A 469 -0.12 -10.28 -18.45
N ILE A 470 -0.16 -9.60 -19.61
CA ILE A 470 -1.35 -9.51 -20.46
C ILE A 470 -1.26 -10.57 -21.56
N TYR A 471 -2.36 -11.30 -21.73
CA TYR A 471 -2.53 -12.29 -22.77
C TYR A 471 -3.72 -11.91 -23.63
N GLU A 472 -3.56 -11.94 -24.96
CA GLU A 472 -4.68 -11.88 -25.89
C GLU A 472 -5.33 -13.25 -25.99
N ILE A 473 -6.65 -13.27 -25.88
CA ILE A 473 -7.47 -14.46 -26.06
C ILE A 473 -8.01 -14.47 -27.49
N GLN A 474 -7.78 -15.58 -28.18
CA GLN A 474 -8.31 -15.84 -29.52
C GLN A 474 -9.25 -17.06 -29.43
N GLY A 475 -10.21 -17.18 -30.35
CA GLY A 475 -11.13 -18.33 -30.39
C GLY A 475 -12.33 -18.27 -29.45
N ILE A 476 -12.60 -17.13 -28.81
CA ILE A 476 -13.82 -16.88 -28.02
C ILE A 476 -14.64 -15.72 -28.60
N SER A 477 -15.92 -15.65 -28.24
CA SER A 477 -16.87 -14.62 -28.63
C SER A 477 -17.21 -13.68 -27.46
N ALA A 478 -17.86 -12.55 -27.75
CA ALA A 478 -18.30 -11.60 -26.71
C ALA A 478 -19.29 -12.23 -25.71
N ASN A 479 -20.08 -13.22 -26.15
CA ASN A 479 -21.05 -13.92 -25.29
C ASN A 479 -20.37 -14.82 -24.25
N ASP A 480 -19.10 -15.20 -24.48
CA ASP A 480 -18.36 -16.10 -23.60
C ASP A 480 -17.80 -15.37 -22.36
N ILE A 481 -17.62 -14.05 -22.44
CA ILE A 481 -17.04 -13.24 -21.34
C ILE A 481 -17.83 -13.46 -20.04
N ASP A 482 -19.15 -13.30 -20.10
CA ASP A 482 -20.01 -13.38 -18.92
C ASP A 482 -20.01 -14.79 -18.33
N VAL A 483 -19.97 -15.82 -19.19
CA VAL A 483 -19.90 -17.23 -18.78
C VAL A 483 -18.58 -17.52 -18.06
N ILE A 484 -17.45 -17.06 -18.60
CA ILE A 484 -16.13 -17.27 -18.00
C ILE A 484 -16.04 -16.50 -16.68
N ASN A 485 -16.36 -15.19 -16.69
CA ASN A 485 -16.21 -14.34 -15.52
C ASN A 485 -17.19 -14.68 -14.39
N ALA A 486 -18.30 -15.37 -14.66
CA ALA A 486 -19.23 -15.85 -13.62
C ALA A 486 -18.64 -16.92 -12.69
N ILE A 487 -17.50 -17.53 -13.03
CA ILE A 487 -16.84 -18.55 -12.20
C ILE A 487 -16.20 -17.87 -10.98
N GLU A 488 -16.66 -18.22 -9.76
CA GLU A 488 -16.21 -17.65 -8.47
C GLU A 488 -15.76 -18.74 -7.46
N SER A 489 -15.14 -19.81 -7.94
CA SER A 489 -14.55 -20.85 -7.08
C SER A 489 -13.30 -20.35 -6.32
N ARG A 490 -12.84 -21.13 -5.33
CA ARG A 490 -11.54 -20.89 -4.65
C ARG A 490 -10.35 -20.87 -5.61
N SER A 491 -10.47 -21.57 -6.74
CA SER A 491 -9.48 -21.66 -7.83
C SER A 491 -9.91 -20.89 -9.08
N LYS A 492 -10.76 -19.87 -8.95
CA LYS A 492 -11.47 -19.22 -10.07
C LYS A 492 -10.59 -18.85 -11.25
N ILE A 493 -9.36 -18.40 -11.04
CA ILE A 493 -8.45 -18.03 -12.13
C ILE A 493 -8.10 -19.26 -12.99
N LYS A 494 -7.79 -20.39 -12.33
CA LYS A 494 -7.49 -21.66 -13.01
C LYS A 494 -8.73 -22.18 -13.73
N ASP A 495 -9.88 -22.08 -13.10
CA ASP A 495 -11.15 -22.59 -13.65
C ASP A 495 -11.64 -21.72 -14.82
N ARG A 496 -11.39 -20.41 -14.79
CA ARG A 496 -11.61 -19.48 -15.92
C ARG A 496 -10.73 -19.80 -17.12
N LEU A 497 -9.44 -20.07 -16.89
CA LEU A 497 -8.54 -20.52 -17.96
C LEU A 497 -9.00 -21.84 -18.57
N GLN A 498 -9.39 -22.81 -17.73
CA GLN A 498 -9.94 -24.07 -18.21
C GLN A 498 -11.19 -23.83 -19.07
N LYS A 499 -12.08 -22.93 -18.63
CA LYS A 499 -13.28 -22.58 -19.38
C LYS A 499 -12.97 -21.92 -20.73
N ILE A 500 -11.95 -21.05 -20.78
CA ILE A 500 -11.47 -20.47 -22.04
C ILE A 500 -11.06 -21.58 -23.01
N TYR A 501 -10.27 -22.55 -22.56
CA TYR A 501 -9.82 -23.67 -23.41
C TYR A 501 -10.97 -24.57 -23.86
N GLU A 502 -11.95 -24.86 -22.99
CA GLU A 502 -13.15 -25.64 -23.34
C GLU A 502 -13.99 -24.98 -24.45
N LEU A 503 -14.00 -23.65 -24.50
CA LEU A 503 -14.71 -22.88 -25.52
C LEU A 503 -13.91 -22.77 -26.83
N GLY A 504 -12.77 -23.46 -26.96
CA GLY A 504 -11.88 -23.37 -28.11
C GLY A 504 -10.94 -22.17 -28.08
N GLY A 505 -10.95 -21.42 -26.97
CA GLY A 505 -10.10 -20.27 -26.78
C GLY A 505 -8.65 -20.64 -26.48
N TYR A 506 -7.71 -19.78 -26.86
CA TYR A 506 -6.31 -19.89 -26.45
C TYR A 506 -5.70 -18.53 -26.14
N LEU A 507 -4.67 -18.54 -25.29
CA LEU A 507 -4.01 -17.34 -24.79
C LEU A 507 -2.64 -17.19 -25.44
N SER A 508 -2.35 -15.99 -25.93
CA SER A 508 -1.03 -15.60 -26.44
C SER A 508 -0.50 -14.41 -25.63
N PHE A 509 0.74 -14.50 -25.15
CA PHE A 509 1.35 -13.40 -24.41
C PHE A 509 1.47 -12.15 -25.30
N ARG A 510 1.14 -10.99 -24.75
CA ARG A 510 1.25 -9.70 -25.44
C ARG A 510 2.33 -8.80 -24.88
N SER A 511 2.24 -8.50 -23.59
CA SER A 511 3.15 -7.60 -22.90
C SER A 511 2.99 -7.76 -21.39
N CYS A 512 3.92 -7.23 -20.61
CA CYS A 512 3.62 -6.94 -19.22
C CYS A 512 2.67 -5.72 -19.15
N GLU A 513 1.87 -5.62 -18.10
CA GLU A 513 1.02 -4.44 -17.88
C GLU A 513 1.84 -3.19 -17.57
N ASN A 514 2.98 -3.36 -16.89
CA ASN A 514 3.91 -2.27 -16.63
C ASN A 514 5.09 -2.31 -17.63
N PRO A 515 5.22 -1.30 -18.52
CA PRO A 515 6.31 -1.25 -19.50
C PRO A 515 7.70 -1.15 -18.88
N THR A 516 7.83 -0.51 -17.71
CA THR A 516 9.10 -0.43 -16.98
C THR A 516 9.53 -1.82 -16.51
N TYR A 517 8.59 -2.62 -16.00
CA TYR A 517 8.91 -3.99 -15.60
C TYR A 517 9.30 -4.84 -16.79
N GLU A 518 8.58 -4.73 -17.91
CA GLU A 518 8.95 -5.45 -19.14
C GLU A 518 10.36 -5.09 -19.61
N SER A 519 10.69 -3.79 -19.64
CA SER A 519 12.03 -3.31 -19.99
C SER A 519 13.09 -3.87 -19.04
N THR A 520 12.82 -3.88 -17.74
CA THR A 520 13.72 -4.46 -16.73
C THR A 520 13.94 -5.96 -16.95
N LEU A 521 12.88 -6.73 -17.24
CA LEU A 521 13.00 -8.14 -17.57
C LEU A 521 13.86 -8.36 -18.83
N ARG A 522 13.67 -7.53 -19.86
CA ARG A 522 14.47 -7.61 -21.10
C ARG A 522 15.95 -7.27 -20.89
N LYS A 523 16.29 -6.49 -19.87
CA LYS A 523 17.68 -6.21 -19.48
C LYS A 523 18.36 -7.38 -18.77
N VAL A 524 17.60 -8.17 -18.00
CA VAL A 524 18.11 -9.45 -17.48
C VAL A 524 18.41 -10.36 -18.66
N ASP A 525 17.42 -10.48 -19.55
CA ASP A 525 17.51 -11.32 -20.71
C ASP A 525 16.42 -10.94 -21.73
N SER A 526 16.79 -10.84 -23.00
CA SER A 526 15.92 -10.33 -24.07
C SER A 526 14.58 -11.07 -24.25
N GLN A 527 14.48 -12.35 -23.87
CA GLN A 527 13.27 -13.17 -23.96
C GLN A 527 12.64 -13.47 -22.58
N MET A 528 13.12 -12.82 -21.52
CA MET A 528 12.64 -13.08 -20.16
C MET A 528 11.13 -12.86 -19.99
N PRO A 529 10.50 -11.80 -20.54
CA PRO A 529 9.05 -11.65 -20.47
C PRO A 529 8.31 -12.85 -21.06
N GLU A 530 8.75 -13.35 -22.21
CA GLU A 530 8.14 -14.47 -22.91
C GLU A 530 8.31 -15.80 -22.17
N ILE A 531 9.50 -16.04 -21.58
CA ILE A 531 9.77 -17.24 -20.76
C ILE A 531 8.86 -17.23 -19.52
N LEU A 532 8.82 -16.11 -18.79
CA LEU A 532 8.01 -15.99 -17.59
C LEU A 532 6.51 -16.06 -17.91
N ALA A 533 6.07 -15.48 -19.03
CA ALA A 533 4.69 -15.57 -19.46
C ALA A 533 4.26 -17.02 -19.74
N GLN A 534 5.14 -17.84 -20.34
CA GLN A 534 4.86 -19.25 -20.57
C GLN A 534 4.81 -20.04 -19.25
N ALA A 535 5.77 -19.81 -18.35
CA ALA A 535 5.81 -20.47 -17.05
C ALA A 535 4.59 -20.10 -16.18
N LEU A 536 4.22 -18.83 -16.17
CA LEU A 536 3.05 -18.33 -15.44
C LEU A 536 1.75 -18.91 -15.98
N LEU A 537 1.60 -18.99 -17.31
CA LEU A 537 0.44 -19.60 -17.95
C LEU A 537 0.37 -21.10 -17.64
N ALA A 538 1.49 -21.83 -17.69
CA ALA A 538 1.55 -23.25 -17.36
C ALA A 538 1.14 -23.51 -15.90
N PHE A 539 1.59 -22.69 -14.95
CA PHE A 539 1.20 -22.76 -13.55
C PHE A 539 -0.32 -22.56 -13.35
N PHE A 540 -0.88 -21.48 -13.89
CA PHE A 540 -2.31 -21.20 -13.73
C PHE A 540 -3.21 -22.18 -14.51
N ALA A 541 -2.72 -22.73 -15.63
CA ALA A 541 -3.41 -23.76 -16.40
C ALA A 541 -3.24 -25.18 -15.84
N LYS A 542 -2.63 -25.35 -14.66
CA LYS A 542 -2.38 -26.66 -14.00
C LYS A 542 -1.58 -27.65 -14.89
N ARG A 543 -0.65 -27.14 -15.72
CA ARG A 543 0.21 -27.97 -16.59
C ARG A 543 1.54 -28.35 -15.93
N MET A 544 1.84 -27.75 -14.79
CA MET A 544 3.02 -28.00 -13.97
C MET A 544 2.67 -27.82 -12.49
N ASP A 545 3.58 -28.25 -11.61
CA ASP A 545 3.51 -27.89 -10.20
C ASP A 545 3.80 -26.39 -9.98
N ASN A 546 3.89 -25.95 -8.73
CA ASN A 546 4.14 -24.55 -8.43
C ASN A 546 5.64 -24.20 -8.40
N LYS A 547 6.58 -25.13 -8.50
CA LYS A 547 8.01 -24.83 -8.47
C LYS A 547 8.45 -24.21 -9.79
N LEU A 548 9.19 -23.11 -9.73
CA LEU A 548 9.75 -22.48 -10.94
C LEU A 548 10.68 -23.46 -11.69
N SER A 549 11.39 -24.29 -10.93
CA SER A 549 12.35 -25.27 -11.45
C SER A 549 11.73 -26.41 -12.25
N SER A 550 10.44 -26.68 -12.11
CA SER A 550 9.76 -27.73 -12.88
C SER A 550 9.31 -27.27 -14.27
N PHE A 551 9.33 -25.95 -14.56
CA PHE A 551 8.84 -25.40 -15.82
C PHE A 551 9.59 -25.94 -17.04
N PRO A 552 10.94 -25.87 -17.12
CA PRO A 552 11.63 -26.29 -18.34
C PRO A 552 11.40 -27.77 -18.67
N SER A 553 11.50 -28.64 -17.67
CA SER A 553 11.31 -30.09 -17.85
C SER A 553 9.86 -30.50 -18.13
N SER A 554 8.88 -29.72 -17.69
CA SER A 554 7.46 -30.06 -17.88
C SER A 554 6.88 -29.50 -19.19
N GLN A 555 7.41 -28.38 -19.70
CA GLN A 555 6.83 -27.67 -20.84
C GLN A 555 7.71 -27.67 -22.10
N ILE A 556 8.99 -28.05 -22.00
CA ILE A 556 9.94 -27.98 -23.12
C ILE A 556 10.47 -29.38 -23.44
N SER A 557 10.12 -29.92 -24.61
CA SER A 557 10.54 -31.25 -25.04
C SER A 557 11.99 -31.32 -25.52
N ASP A 558 12.51 -30.21 -26.06
CA ASP A 558 13.91 -30.08 -26.48
C ASP A 558 14.80 -29.88 -25.26
N THR A 559 15.67 -30.86 -24.99
CA THR A 559 16.54 -30.88 -23.81
C THR A 559 17.55 -29.74 -23.79
N ALA A 560 18.14 -29.40 -24.94
CA ALA A 560 19.11 -28.30 -25.04
C ALA A 560 18.42 -26.95 -24.79
N LYS A 561 17.21 -26.77 -25.33
CA LYS A 561 16.41 -25.57 -25.06
C LYS A 561 15.95 -25.49 -23.60
N ALA A 562 15.59 -26.61 -22.99
CA ALA A 562 15.21 -26.67 -21.57
C ALA A 562 16.39 -26.27 -20.65
N GLU A 563 17.61 -26.71 -20.98
CA GLU A 563 18.83 -26.32 -20.28
C GLU A 563 19.12 -24.81 -20.42
N GLN A 564 19.01 -24.26 -21.63
CA GLN A 564 19.16 -22.82 -21.85
C GLN A 564 18.15 -21.99 -21.04
N ILE A 565 16.88 -22.40 -21.02
CA ILE A 565 15.84 -21.73 -20.22
C ILE A 565 16.15 -21.83 -18.73
N THR A 566 16.67 -22.97 -18.27
CA THR A 566 17.09 -23.17 -16.87
C THR A 566 18.15 -22.16 -16.46
N CYS A 567 19.18 -21.94 -17.30
CA CYS A 567 20.21 -20.94 -17.04
C CYS A 567 19.62 -19.52 -16.96
N ARG A 568 18.73 -19.16 -17.88
CA ARG A 568 18.10 -17.83 -17.91
C ARG A 568 17.23 -17.58 -16.69
N LEU A 569 16.46 -18.59 -16.25
CA LEU A 569 15.65 -18.49 -15.04
C LEU A 569 16.51 -18.35 -13.77
N LYS A 570 17.66 -19.01 -13.69
CA LYS A 570 18.63 -18.80 -12.60
C LYS A 570 19.11 -17.35 -12.53
N ASP A 571 19.44 -16.74 -13.68
CA ASP A 571 19.85 -15.34 -13.75
C ASP A 571 18.71 -14.38 -13.39
N PHE A 572 17.48 -14.68 -13.80
CA PHE A 572 16.28 -13.94 -13.38
C PHE A 572 16.04 -14.00 -11.87
N VAL A 573 16.14 -15.18 -11.27
CA VAL A 573 15.97 -15.36 -9.82
C VAL A 573 17.00 -14.55 -9.05
N LYS A 574 18.29 -14.63 -9.43
CA LYS A 574 19.37 -13.82 -8.85
C LYS A 574 19.09 -12.33 -8.99
N SER A 575 18.77 -11.87 -10.20
CA SER A 575 18.53 -10.44 -10.46
C SER A 575 17.31 -9.94 -9.69
N THR A 576 16.29 -10.79 -9.52
CA THR A 576 15.08 -10.45 -8.76
C THR A 576 15.33 -10.30 -7.27
N ILE A 577 16.11 -11.22 -6.68
CA ILE A 577 16.38 -11.17 -5.25
C ILE A 577 17.41 -10.10 -4.88
N LEU A 578 18.35 -9.76 -5.77
CA LEU A 578 19.45 -8.83 -5.48
C LEU A 578 19.32 -7.42 -6.10
N GLY A 579 18.45 -7.19 -7.09
CA GLY A 579 18.44 -5.88 -7.79
C GLY A 579 17.10 -5.38 -8.33
N ILE A 580 16.20 -6.25 -8.78
CA ILE A 580 15.01 -5.80 -9.53
C ILE A 580 13.87 -5.37 -8.61
N PHE A 581 13.31 -4.20 -8.90
CA PHE A 581 12.02 -3.74 -8.40
C PHE A 581 11.04 -3.56 -9.57
N PRO A 582 9.84 -4.19 -9.55
CA PRO A 582 8.92 -4.14 -10.69
C PRO A 582 8.46 -2.74 -11.11
N THR A 583 8.47 -1.77 -10.19
CA THR A 583 8.02 -0.40 -10.45
C THR A 583 9.15 0.54 -10.86
N HIS A 584 10.40 0.10 -10.88
CA HIS A 584 11.56 0.96 -11.15
C HIS A 584 12.37 0.46 -12.34
N ALA A 585 12.92 1.39 -13.11
CA ALA A 585 13.83 1.07 -14.18
C ALA A 585 15.13 0.52 -13.57
N TRP A 586 15.50 -0.69 -13.96
CA TRP A 586 16.76 -1.30 -13.52
C TRP A 586 17.87 -0.95 -14.49
N ASN A 587 19.05 -0.57 -13.99
CA ASN A 587 20.21 -0.22 -14.81
C ASN A 587 21.15 -1.42 -15.09
N GLY A 588 20.88 -2.57 -14.47
CA GLY A 588 21.73 -3.76 -14.56
C GLY A 588 22.55 -4.03 -13.29
N ASP A 589 22.60 -3.07 -12.36
CA ASP A 589 23.41 -3.19 -11.16
C ASP A 589 22.65 -3.92 -10.04
N LEU A 590 23.36 -4.75 -9.29
CA LEU A 590 22.80 -5.37 -8.09
C LEU A 590 22.82 -4.36 -6.95
N THR A 591 21.71 -4.28 -6.21
CA THR A 591 21.56 -3.41 -5.03
C THR A 591 21.89 -4.14 -3.73
N ALA A 592 22.11 -5.45 -3.79
CA ALA A 592 22.58 -6.31 -2.72
C ALA A 592 23.62 -7.31 -3.24
N ASN A 593 24.56 -7.69 -2.38
CA ASN A 593 25.68 -8.59 -2.66
C ASN A 593 25.50 -9.96 -2.00
N SER A 594 24.70 -10.02 -0.92
CA SER A 594 24.50 -11.21 -0.10
C SER A 594 23.06 -11.36 0.37
N ILE A 595 22.76 -12.58 0.80
CA ILE A 595 21.53 -12.95 1.48
C ILE A 595 21.90 -13.72 2.75
N LEU A 596 21.40 -13.23 3.88
CA LEU A 596 21.40 -13.93 5.14
C LEU A 596 20.07 -14.67 5.30
N LEU A 597 20.13 -15.99 5.22
CA LEU A 597 18.97 -16.85 5.36
C LEU A 597 18.82 -17.33 6.81
N VAL A 598 17.62 -17.21 7.36
CA VAL A 598 17.23 -17.84 8.62
C VAL A 598 16.36 -19.05 8.30
N ASN A 599 16.86 -20.25 8.58
CA ASN A 599 16.11 -21.48 8.31
C ASN A 599 14.99 -21.72 9.34
N GLU A 600 14.17 -22.73 9.13
CA GLU A 600 13.07 -23.10 10.04
C GLU A 600 13.52 -23.48 11.46
N ASN A 601 14.78 -23.87 11.63
CA ASN A 601 15.41 -24.14 12.93
C ASN A 601 16.01 -22.89 13.58
N GLY A 602 15.98 -21.75 12.90
CA GLY A 602 16.56 -20.49 13.35
C GLY A 602 18.05 -20.37 13.07
N GLU A 603 18.68 -21.31 12.37
CA GLU A 603 20.09 -21.25 11.99
C GLU A 603 20.32 -20.20 10.89
N LEU A 604 21.49 -19.54 10.96
CA LEU A 604 21.91 -18.56 9.97
C LEU A 604 22.74 -19.23 8.88
N ILE A 605 22.41 -18.91 7.64
CA ILE A 605 23.10 -19.41 6.46
C ILE A 605 23.38 -18.24 5.53
N PHE A 606 24.63 -18.13 5.08
CA PHE A 606 25.07 -17.04 4.24
C PHE A 606 25.17 -17.46 2.77
N TYR A 607 24.59 -16.65 1.88
CA TYR A 607 24.79 -16.74 0.44
C TYR A 607 25.35 -15.42 -0.07
N HIS A 608 26.38 -15.47 -0.91
CA HIS A 608 27.00 -14.27 -1.46
C HIS A 608 27.37 -14.45 -2.92
N THR A 609 27.49 -13.33 -3.63
CA THR A 609 27.77 -13.30 -5.07
C THR A 609 29.13 -13.88 -5.47
N ASN A 610 30.06 -14.06 -4.53
CA ASN A 610 31.31 -14.83 -4.77
C ASN A 610 31.06 -16.33 -4.96
N GLN A 611 29.94 -16.87 -4.46
CA GLN A 611 29.47 -18.25 -4.66
C GLN A 611 28.26 -18.28 -5.60
N ASP A 612 28.36 -17.56 -6.72
CA ASP A 612 27.26 -17.31 -7.65
C ASP A 612 26.52 -18.57 -8.10
N ALA A 613 27.26 -19.65 -8.40
CA ALA A 613 26.68 -20.91 -8.87
C ALA A 613 25.75 -21.55 -7.83
N VAL A 614 26.17 -21.56 -6.55
CA VAL A 614 25.39 -22.13 -5.44
C VAL A 614 24.20 -21.25 -5.12
N LEU A 615 24.40 -19.93 -5.04
CA LEU A 615 23.34 -18.95 -4.83
C LEU A 615 22.23 -19.10 -5.88
N LYS A 616 22.60 -19.12 -7.16
CA LYS A 616 21.66 -19.30 -8.27
C LYS A 616 20.92 -20.65 -8.19
N ALA A 617 21.65 -21.74 -7.92
CA ALA A 617 21.07 -23.07 -7.85
C ALA A 617 20.05 -23.18 -6.71
N PHE A 618 20.41 -22.74 -5.50
CA PHE A 618 19.53 -22.73 -4.34
C PHE A 618 18.24 -21.95 -4.63
N PHE A 619 18.33 -20.65 -4.93
CA PHE A 619 17.11 -19.86 -5.10
C PHE A 619 16.26 -20.32 -6.29
N TYR A 620 16.86 -20.86 -7.35
CA TYR A 620 16.08 -21.42 -8.47
C TYR A 620 15.29 -22.67 -8.06
N GLN A 621 15.92 -23.60 -7.34
CA GLN A 621 15.28 -24.85 -6.90
C GLN A 621 14.15 -24.59 -5.89
N HIS A 622 14.32 -23.55 -5.09
CA HIS A 622 13.45 -23.22 -3.96
C HIS A 622 12.43 -22.11 -4.24
N THR A 623 12.40 -21.57 -5.46
CA THR A 623 11.39 -20.58 -5.86
C THR A 623 10.12 -21.26 -6.37
N PHE A 624 8.96 -20.77 -5.92
CA PHE A 624 7.65 -21.23 -6.38
C PHE A 624 6.68 -20.09 -6.69
N PHE A 625 5.74 -20.35 -7.60
CA PHE A 625 4.62 -19.50 -7.96
C PHE A 625 3.54 -19.51 -6.87
N ASP A 626 3.06 -18.34 -6.50
CA ASP A 626 1.92 -18.16 -5.60
C ASP A 626 0.74 -17.49 -6.31
N THR A 627 -0.48 -17.66 -5.77
CA THR A 627 -1.68 -16.99 -6.30
C THR A 627 -2.07 -15.82 -5.40
N PRO A 628 -1.77 -14.57 -5.78
CA PRO A 628 -2.15 -13.40 -5.01
C PRO A 628 -3.64 -13.10 -5.11
N SER A 629 -4.10 -12.12 -4.31
CA SER A 629 -5.47 -11.62 -4.40
C SER A 629 -5.76 -10.99 -5.77
N SER A 630 -6.53 -11.70 -6.60
CA SER A 630 -7.02 -11.23 -7.91
C SER A 630 -7.70 -9.86 -7.82
N THR A 631 -8.47 -9.62 -6.77
CA THR A 631 -9.15 -8.35 -6.54
C THR A 631 -8.17 -7.22 -6.22
N ARG A 632 -7.18 -7.45 -5.35
CA ARG A 632 -6.18 -6.43 -4.96
C ARG A 632 -5.31 -6.03 -6.16
N HIS A 633 -4.88 -7.01 -6.96
CA HIS A 633 -3.92 -6.78 -8.05
C HIS A 633 -4.56 -6.74 -9.44
N ARG A 634 -5.90 -6.71 -9.52
CA ARG A 634 -6.70 -6.48 -10.74
C ARG A 634 -6.38 -7.45 -11.89
N PHE A 635 -6.37 -8.75 -11.63
CA PHE A 635 -6.11 -9.79 -12.64
C PHE A 635 -7.08 -10.97 -12.53
N GLY A 636 -7.06 -11.88 -13.51
CA GLY A 636 -7.84 -13.12 -13.47
C GLY A 636 -9.26 -13.04 -14.04
N SER A 637 -9.60 -11.98 -14.77
CA SER A 637 -10.88 -11.83 -15.50
C SER A 637 -10.63 -11.56 -16.98
N VAL A 638 -11.56 -11.99 -17.83
CA VAL A 638 -11.60 -11.64 -19.26
C VAL A 638 -12.10 -10.20 -19.42
N TYR A 639 -11.43 -9.42 -20.26
CA TYR A 639 -11.87 -8.06 -20.62
C TYR A 639 -11.74 -7.83 -22.13
N PHE A 640 -12.52 -6.90 -22.65
CA PHE A 640 -12.53 -6.52 -24.07
C PHE A 640 -11.96 -5.11 -24.23
N GLU A 641 -11.01 -4.95 -25.15
CA GLU A 641 -10.35 -3.69 -25.44
C GLU A 641 -9.93 -3.67 -26.91
N ASN A 642 -10.14 -2.55 -27.61
CA ASN A 642 -9.71 -2.35 -29.00
C ASN A 642 -10.07 -3.49 -29.97
N GLY A 643 -11.29 -4.03 -29.86
CA GLY A 643 -11.76 -5.09 -30.75
C GLY A 643 -11.30 -6.51 -30.39
N LYS A 644 -10.60 -6.69 -29.25
CA LYS A 644 -9.99 -7.96 -28.85
C LYS A 644 -10.25 -8.32 -27.40
N PHE A 645 -10.13 -9.61 -27.09
CA PHE A 645 -10.28 -10.14 -25.73
C PHE A 645 -8.93 -10.35 -25.08
N TYR A 646 -8.85 -10.09 -23.78
CA TYR A 646 -7.61 -10.20 -23.01
C TYR A 646 -7.85 -10.84 -21.65
N PHE A 647 -6.79 -11.43 -21.10
CA PHE A 647 -6.72 -11.98 -19.74
C PHE A 647 -5.42 -11.53 -19.08
N LYS A 648 -5.47 -11.18 -17.79
CA LYS A 648 -4.28 -10.85 -17.00
C LYS A 648 -3.95 -11.98 -16.02
N LEU A 649 -2.67 -12.36 -15.95
CA LEU A 649 -2.11 -13.20 -14.88
C LEU A 649 -1.09 -12.39 -14.08
N ASN A 650 -1.00 -12.61 -12.77
CA ASN A 650 -0.04 -11.91 -11.92
C ASN A 650 1.11 -12.83 -11.52
N LEU A 651 2.34 -12.34 -11.66
CA LEU A 651 3.54 -13.02 -11.20
C LEU A 651 3.81 -12.68 -9.72
N GLN A 652 3.70 -13.69 -8.87
CA GLN A 652 4.16 -13.67 -7.48
C GLN A 652 5.07 -14.87 -7.23
N LEU A 653 6.24 -14.63 -6.65
CA LEU A 653 7.23 -15.66 -6.37
C LEU A 653 7.60 -15.67 -4.90
N ARG A 654 7.63 -16.87 -4.31
CA ARG A 654 8.01 -17.13 -2.92
C ARG A 654 9.11 -18.17 -2.86
N LEU A 655 9.75 -18.24 -1.70
CA LEU A 655 10.75 -19.26 -1.38
C LEU A 655 10.15 -20.32 -0.49
N ALA A 656 10.45 -21.58 -0.79
CA ALA A 656 10.28 -22.72 0.09
C ALA A 656 11.64 -23.12 0.64
N GLN A 657 11.66 -23.84 1.76
CA GLN A 657 12.86 -24.50 2.25
C GLN A 657 12.90 -25.94 1.74
#